data_AF-A0AAE1KB06-F1
#
_entry.id   AF-A0AAE1KB06-F1
#
_cell.length_a   1.000
_cell.length_b   1.000
_cell.length_c   1.000
_cell.angle_alpha   90.00
_cell.angle_beta   90.00
_cell.angle_gamma   90.00
#
_symmetry.space_group_name_H-M   'P 1'
#
loop_
_entity.id
_entity.type
_entity.pdbx_description
1 polymer ?
#
loop_
_entity_poly.entity_id
_entity_poly.type
_entity_poly.pdbx_seq_one_letter_code
_entity_poly.pdbx_strand_id
1 'polypeptide(L)'
;MFAASLTRLVGQHSRNILRIRGQPAVTTTRWRSHLPLNTVVLFVPHQEAWVVERMGKFHTVLEPGINVLIPLLDKIKYVQSLKEIAIDVPKQGAITSDNVSLNIDGVLYLRIINPYLASYGVEDPEFAITQLAQTTMRSELGKISLDKVFRERESLNMLIVDAINKASEAWGITCLRYEIRDIRLPQRVQDAMQMQVEAERKKRAAILESEGVREAEINIAEGKKISRILASEAVKLEQINNSQGQAEGLSVISEALTHQQGLNAASLAAAQSYIVAFQKLSEKSNTLILPSNVADVSGVVGSAVTMYRTLANNFQASGNMDHQLKNQTHSTTEDENKKSQLQRAAAIGGRSEVVMPSYKSQSEGSGWPQDVGILAIEVYFPSQYVDQAELEIFDGVSQGKYTVGLGQSKMGFCSDREDINSLCLTALARLMERTRVGYENIGRLEVGTETIIDKSKSVKSVLMQLFEDSGNTDVEGIDTTNACYGGTAALINAVNWIESSSWDGRYAVVVAGDIAVYARGPARPTGGAGAVAMLIGPHAPLILERGLRGSHMCHVYDFYKPDLTSEYPTVDGKLSIQCYLSALDSCYATYSRKANATKDASLPTMSLDQLDAVIFHSPFCKLVQKSLARLSFNDFLATPTDQVTNRYPGLEVFREKKLEDTYFDRDVEKAFMSQSEAAFRVKTKPSLLLASQVGNMYTPSVFGGLASYISCNTTESLAGQRVALFSYGSGLAATMFSLRVTQDSQGPDSTLARLVNSLVDLPTLLETRTKVDPQVFAQTMQLREETHHKAPYTPKGSVELLFPGTWYLNHVDEMHRRSYIRHPYTTPGTAATSTTSATIVKDIPSQLPSDRQAREQL
;
A
#
# COMPACT_ATOMS: atom_id res chain seq x y z
N MET A 1 13.33 -53.96 -28.10
CA MET A 1 14.56 -54.22 -28.90
C MET A 1 14.63 -53.19 -30.00
N PHE A 2 15.82 -52.64 -30.22
CA PHE A 2 16.33 -51.67 -31.21
C PHE A 2 16.12 -52.05 -32.67
N ALA A 3 16.16 -51.06 -33.58
CA ALA A 3 15.96 -51.12 -35.05
C ALA A 3 15.42 -52.46 -35.64
N ALA A 4 14.27 -52.36 -36.30
CA ALA A 4 13.34 -53.42 -36.67
C ALA A 4 12.63 -54.15 -35.50
N SER A 5 12.17 -53.54 -34.39
CA SER A 5 12.02 -52.13 -33.92
C SER A 5 11.71 -51.04 -34.96
N LEU A 6 10.49 -50.60 -35.14
CA LEU A 6 9.48 -50.33 -34.11
C LEU A 6 8.12 -50.57 -34.78
N THR A 7 7.95 -51.75 -35.38
CA THR A 7 6.73 -52.11 -36.11
C THR A 7 6.12 -53.37 -35.49
N ARG A 8 5.40 -53.20 -34.38
CA ARG A 8 4.31 -54.09 -33.93
C ARG A 8 3.48 -53.36 -32.87
N LEU A 9 2.16 -53.50 -32.99
CA LEU A 9 1.05 -52.70 -32.43
C LEU A 9 0.80 -51.39 -33.20
N VAL A 10 -0.04 -51.35 -34.24
CA VAL A 10 -1.52 -51.51 -34.19
C VAL A 10 -2.05 -50.67 -33.01
N GLY A 11 -2.57 -49.46 -33.18
CA GLY A 11 -3.66 -49.11 -34.08
C GLY A 11 -4.91 -48.92 -33.21
N GLN A 12 -5.25 -47.66 -32.87
CA GLN A 12 -6.46 -47.13 -32.22
C GLN A 12 -5.99 -45.89 -31.42
N HIS A 13 -6.29 -44.64 -31.75
CA HIS A 13 -7.55 -44.06 -32.20
C HIS A 13 -7.31 -42.91 -33.19
N SER A 14 -7.77 -43.09 -34.42
CA SER A 14 -8.27 -42.00 -35.24
C SER A 14 -9.75 -42.29 -35.47
N ARG A 15 -10.61 -41.53 -34.80
CA ARG A 15 -11.96 -41.11 -35.24
C ARG A 15 -12.65 -40.34 -34.12
N ASN A 16 -13.39 -39.31 -34.52
CA ASN A 16 -14.02 -38.24 -33.74
C ASN A 16 -12.99 -37.09 -33.52
N ILE A 17 -13.15 -35.88 -34.03
CA ILE A 17 -14.36 -35.08 -34.20
C ILE A 17 -14.20 -34.08 -35.36
N LEU A 18 -15.23 -34.06 -36.21
CA LEU A 18 -15.56 -33.06 -37.21
C LEU A 18 -16.05 -31.76 -36.54
N ARG A 19 -15.88 -30.61 -37.21
CA ARG A 19 -16.33 -29.22 -36.87
C ARG A 19 -15.32 -28.49 -35.97
N ILE A 20 -14.78 -27.35 -36.39
CA ILE A 20 -15.50 -26.08 -36.57
C ILE A 20 -14.84 -25.24 -37.68
N ARG A 21 -15.67 -24.67 -38.57
CA ARG A 21 -15.34 -23.57 -39.49
C ARG A 21 -14.93 -22.33 -38.68
N GLY A 22 -13.75 -21.79 -38.94
CA GLY A 22 -13.32 -20.44 -38.56
C GLY A 22 -12.55 -19.82 -39.72
N GLN A 23 -12.84 -18.57 -40.05
CA GLN A 23 -12.51 -17.83 -41.27
C GLN A 23 -11.01 -17.84 -41.64
N PRO A 24 -10.65 -17.73 -42.94
CA PRO A 24 -9.25 -17.52 -43.33
C PRO A 24 -8.82 -16.14 -42.82
N ALA A 25 -7.73 -16.11 -42.05
CA ALA A 25 -7.03 -14.88 -41.77
C ALA A 25 -6.58 -14.29 -43.12
N VAL A 26 -7.16 -13.16 -43.50
CA VAL A 26 -6.70 -12.39 -44.65
C VAL A 26 -5.40 -11.75 -44.23
N THR A 27 -4.29 -12.46 -44.41
CA THR A 27 -2.98 -11.82 -44.46
C THR A 27 -2.93 -11.13 -45.81
N THR A 28 -3.12 -9.81 -45.85
CA THR A 28 -2.77 -8.98 -47.01
C THR A 28 -1.25 -8.92 -47.11
N THR A 29 -0.62 -10.05 -47.42
CA THR A 29 0.74 -10.06 -47.94
C THR A 29 0.69 -9.44 -49.33
N ARG A 30 1.40 -8.34 -49.51
CA ARG A 30 1.67 -7.71 -50.80
C ARG A 30 1.96 -8.83 -51.81
N TRP A 31 1.14 -8.90 -52.86
CA TRP A 31 1.45 -9.72 -54.04
C TRP A 31 2.90 -9.37 -54.40
N ARG A 32 3.84 -10.32 -54.23
CA ARG A 32 5.21 -10.15 -54.71
C ARG A 32 5.09 -9.93 -56.20
N SER A 33 5.11 -8.67 -56.63
CA SER A 33 5.35 -8.32 -58.02
C SER A 33 6.62 -9.05 -58.38
N HIS A 34 6.55 -9.98 -59.35
CA HIS A 34 7.74 -10.63 -59.85
C HIS A 34 8.77 -9.55 -60.15
N LEU A 35 9.97 -9.67 -59.56
CA LEU A 35 11.04 -8.73 -59.83
C LEU A 35 11.25 -8.72 -61.35
N PRO A 36 11.12 -7.56 -62.02
CA PRO A 36 11.26 -7.49 -63.47
C PRO A 36 12.65 -8.00 -63.86
N LEU A 37 12.70 -8.85 -64.88
CA LEU A 37 13.96 -9.32 -65.44
C LEU A 37 14.62 -8.17 -66.22
N ASN A 38 15.95 -8.04 -66.09
CA ASN A 38 16.70 -7.00 -66.78
C ASN A 38 16.80 -7.32 -68.29
N THR A 39 15.94 -6.69 -69.10
CA THR A 39 15.86 -6.84 -70.56
C THR A 39 16.63 -5.76 -71.33
N VAL A 40 17.68 -5.15 -70.75
CA VAL A 40 18.46 -4.01 -71.27
C VAL A 40 17.70 -2.69 -71.28
N VAL A 41 16.52 -2.67 -71.92
CA VAL A 41 15.61 -1.52 -71.93
C VAL A 41 14.43 -1.85 -71.03
N LEU A 42 14.18 -0.96 -70.07
CA LEU A 42 13.15 -1.14 -69.05
C LEU A 42 12.25 0.08 -69.01
N PHE A 43 10.95 -0.17 -68.86
CA PHE A 43 9.95 0.86 -68.69
C PHE A 43 9.47 0.82 -67.24
N VAL A 44 9.84 1.82 -66.46
CA VAL A 44 9.39 1.95 -65.08
C VAL A 44 7.99 2.59 -65.08
N PRO A 45 6.96 1.92 -64.53
CA PRO A 45 5.61 2.48 -64.45
C PRO A 45 5.55 3.78 -63.64
N HIS A 46 4.55 4.61 -63.93
CA HIS A 46 4.32 5.82 -63.13
C HIS A 46 3.95 5.48 -61.69
N GLN A 47 4.47 6.26 -60.72
CA GLN A 47 4.35 6.01 -59.28
C GLN A 47 5.03 4.73 -58.79
N GLU A 48 6.03 4.22 -59.52
CA GLU A 48 6.94 3.18 -59.05
C GLU A 48 8.39 3.69 -59.09
N ALA A 49 9.20 3.19 -58.16
CA ALA A 49 10.63 3.41 -58.12
C ALA A 49 11.36 2.08 -58.00
N TRP A 50 12.28 1.80 -58.92
CA TRP A 50 13.02 0.55 -58.97
C TRP A 50 14.46 0.77 -58.49
N VAL A 51 14.89 0.01 -57.49
CA VAL A 51 16.23 0.14 -56.88
C VAL A 51 17.17 -0.89 -57.50
N VAL A 52 18.28 -0.40 -58.06
CA VAL A 52 19.23 -1.20 -58.82
C VAL A 52 20.55 -1.37 -58.07
N GLU A 53 21.04 -2.60 -58.03
CA GLU A 53 22.38 -2.95 -57.55
C GLU A 53 23.30 -3.30 -58.71
N ARG A 54 24.52 -2.76 -58.71
CA ARG A 54 25.60 -3.15 -59.62
C ARG A 54 26.62 -3.96 -58.85
N MET A 55 26.85 -5.21 -59.26
CA MET A 55 27.78 -6.13 -58.58
C MET A 55 27.53 -6.23 -57.05
N GLY A 56 26.28 -6.11 -56.61
CA GLY A 56 25.88 -6.18 -55.20
C GLY A 56 26.03 -4.88 -54.40
N LYS A 57 26.45 -3.76 -55.03
CA LYS A 57 26.43 -2.43 -54.41
C LYS A 57 25.27 -1.60 -54.97
N PHE A 58 24.62 -0.80 -54.13
CA PHE A 58 23.63 0.18 -54.60
C PHE A 58 24.22 1.07 -55.70
N HIS A 59 23.49 1.20 -56.82
CA HIS A 59 23.93 2.02 -57.96
C HIS A 59 23.05 3.25 -58.15
N THR A 60 21.74 3.06 -58.40
CA THR A 60 20.81 4.17 -58.64
C THR A 60 19.36 3.73 -58.40
N VAL A 61 18.47 4.70 -58.24
CA VAL A 61 17.01 4.53 -58.26
C VAL A 61 16.50 4.98 -59.62
N LEU A 62 15.74 4.14 -60.30
CA LEU A 62 15.17 4.46 -61.61
C LEU A 62 13.87 5.27 -61.45
N GLU A 63 13.81 6.41 -62.14
CA GLU A 63 12.62 7.24 -62.24
C GLU A 63 11.63 6.70 -63.30
N PRO A 64 10.34 7.05 -63.21
CA PRO A 64 9.34 6.62 -64.18
C PRO A 64 9.70 7.00 -65.63
N GLY A 65 9.71 6.02 -66.52
CA GLY A 65 10.10 6.21 -67.93
C GLY A 65 11.07 5.17 -68.45
N ILE A 66 11.74 5.51 -69.56
CA ILE A 66 12.69 4.63 -70.26
C ILE A 66 14.03 4.66 -69.52
N ASN A 67 14.48 3.50 -69.08
CA ASN A 67 15.76 3.33 -68.40
C ASN A 67 16.58 2.22 -69.09
N VAL A 68 17.89 2.42 -69.17
CA VAL A 68 18.82 1.46 -69.80
C VAL A 68 19.72 0.86 -68.72
N LEU A 69 19.73 -0.46 -68.61
CA LEU A 69 20.57 -1.21 -67.66
C LEU A 69 21.45 -2.23 -68.40
N ILE A 70 22.59 -2.58 -67.80
CA ILE A 70 23.50 -3.58 -68.37
C ILE A 70 23.12 -4.97 -67.80
N PRO A 71 22.64 -5.93 -68.63
CA PRO A 71 22.38 -7.29 -68.15
C PRO A 71 23.64 -7.92 -67.57
N LEU A 72 23.49 -8.85 -66.62
CA LEU A 72 24.56 -9.51 -65.83
C LEU A 72 25.20 -8.64 -64.74
N LEU A 73 25.47 -7.35 -65.00
CA LEU A 73 26.08 -6.44 -64.02
C LEU A 73 25.05 -5.75 -63.12
N ASP A 74 23.94 -5.31 -63.69
CA ASP A 74 22.88 -4.57 -63.00
C ASP A 74 21.70 -5.49 -62.68
N LYS A 75 21.28 -5.51 -61.40
CA LYS A 75 20.16 -6.31 -60.91
C LYS A 75 19.15 -5.43 -60.18
N ILE A 76 17.89 -5.53 -60.56
CA ILE A 76 16.77 -4.86 -59.87
C ILE A 76 16.45 -5.68 -58.63
N LYS A 77 16.72 -5.12 -57.46
CA LYS A 77 16.59 -5.83 -56.19
C LYS A 77 15.28 -5.51 -55.48
N TYR A 78 14.84 -4.25 -55.52
CA TYR A 78 13.63 -3.78 -54.86
C TYR A 78 12.77 -2.96 -55.80
N VAL A 79 11.45 -3.14 -55.72
CA VAL A 79 10.43 -2.36 -56.43
C VAL A 79 9.52 -1.73 -55.38
N GLN A 80 9.53 -0.41 -55.29
CA GLN A 80 8.73 0.34 -54.33
C GLN A 80 7.61 1.12 -55.04
N SER A 81 6.40 1.02 -54.51
CA SER A 81 5.27 1.84 -54.97
C SER A 81 5.29 3.16 -54.20
N LEU A 82 5.19 4.27 -54.92
CA LEU A 82 5.11 5.63 -54.35
C LEU A 82 3.65 6.05 -54.05
N LYS A 83 2.69 5.17 -54.33
CA LYS A 83 1.27 5.37 -54.01
C LYS A 83 1.03 5.26 -52.49
N GLU A 84 -0.04 5.91 -52.03
CA GLU A 84 -0.54 5.77 -50.66
C GLU A 84 -0.99 4.32 -50.40
N ILE A 85 -0.56 3.76 -49.28
CA ILE A 85 -0.93 2.43 -48.80
C ILE A 85 -1.64 2.53 -47.46
N ALA A 86 -2.69 1.74 -47.27
CA ALA A 86 -3.40 1.61 -46.01
C ALA A 86 -2.99 0.29 -45.34
N ILE A 87 -2.52 0.37 -44.10
CA ILE A 87 -2.10 -0.80 -43.30
C ILE A 87 -2.96 -0.86 -42.03
N ASP A 88 -3.56 -2.02 -41.80
CA ASP A 88 -4.32 -2.28 -40.58
C ASP A 88 -3.38 -2.48 -39.39
N VAL A 89 -3.58 -1.70 -38.32
CA VAL A 89 -2.91 -1.93 -37.04
C VAL A 89 -3.75 -2.91 -36.22
N PRO A 90 -3.18 -4.06 -35.79
CA PRO A 90 -3.94 -5.07 -35.06
C PRO A 90 -4.41 -4.53 -33.71
N LYS A 91 -5.51 -5.09 -33.21
CA LYS A 91 -6.12 -4.72 -31.92
C LYS A 91 -5.10 -4.82 -30.79
N GLN A 92 -4.97 -3.75 -30.01
CA GLN A 92 -4.11 -3.69 -28.84
C GLN A 92 -4.91 -3.32 -27.60
N GLY A 93 -4.61 -3.99 -26.49
CA GLY A 93 -5.02 -3.55 -25.16
C GLY A 93 -4.12 -2.41 -24.70
N ALA A 94 -4.73 -1.30 -24.30
CA ALA A 94 -4.07 -0.16 -23.70
C ALA A 94 -4.80 0.24 -22.41
N ILE A 95 -4.06 0.88 -21.51
CA ILE A 95 -4.59 1.38 -20.24
C ILE A 95 -4.48 2.91 -20.28
N THR A 96 -5.60 3.60 -20.03
CA THR A 96 -5.64 5.07 -19.97
C THR A 96 -5.04 5.61 -18.68
N SER A 97 -4.85 6.92 -18.56
CA SER A 97 -4.36 7.56 -17.31
C SER A 97 -5.24 7.26 -16.10
N ASP A 98 -6.52 6.97 -16.33
CA ASP A 98 -7.51 6.64 -15.28
C ASP A 98 -7.52 5.14 -14.92
N ASN A 99 -6.49 4.40 -15.36
CA ASN A 99 -6.34 2.97 -15.12
C ASN A 99 -7.49 2.11 -15.70
N VAL A 100 -8.10 2.55 -16.80
CA VAL A 100 -9.12 1.78 -17.52
C VAL A 100 -8.49 1.05 -18.69
N SER A 101 -8.63 -0.28 -18.70
CA SER A 101 -8.24 -1.09 -19.86
C SER A 101 -9.26 -0.94 -20.99
N LEU A 102 -8.77 -0.70 -22.19
CA LEU A 102 -9.55 -0.59 -23.42
C LEU A 102 -8.80 -1.23 -24.58
N ASN A 103 -9.54 -1.74 -25.56
CA ASN A 103 -8.99 -2.33 -26.77
C ASN A 103 -9.24 -1.38 -27.94
N ILE A 104 -8.16 -0.98 -28.61
CA ILE A 104 -8.20 -0.08 -29.77
C ILE A 104 -7.54 -0.75 -30.98
N ASP A 105 -8.14 -0.55 -32.14
CA ASP A 105 -7.52 -0.76 -33.44
C ASP A 105 -7.58 0.52 -34.28
N GLY A 106 -6.78 0.54 -35.35
CA GLY A 106 -6.71 1.67 -36.26
C GLY A 106 -6.13 1.28 -37.62
N VAL A 107 -6.20 2.23 -38.55
CA VAL A 107 -5.67 2.11 -39.91
C VAL A 107 -4.65 3.23 -40.11
N LEU A 108 -3.50 2.86 -40.66
CA LEU A 108 -2.39 3.76 -40.91
C LEU A 108 -2.26 3.98 -42.42
N TYR A 109 -2.20 5.25 -42.84
CA TYR A 109 -2.02 5.61 -44.24
C TYR A 109 -0.60 6.14 -44.45
N LEU A 110 0.18 5.42 -45.25
CA LEU A 110 1.60 5.66 -45.46
C LEU A 110 1.91 5.97 -46.92
N ARG A 111 2.99 6.70 -47.16
CA ARG A 111 3.56 6.90 -48.48
C ARG A 111 5.09 6.85 -48.42
N ILE A 112 5.70 6.12 -49.35
CA ILE A 112 7.16 6.07 -49.51
C ILE A 112 7.60 7.35 -50.23
N ILE A 113 8.47 8.14 -49.59
CA ILE A 113 9.07 9.35 -50.19
C ILE A 113 10.46 9.03 -50.74
N ASN A 114 11.27 8.29 -49.97
CA ASN A 114 12.62 7.91 -50.37
C ASN A 114 12.72 6.38 -50.54
N PRO A 115 12.72 5.87 -51.79
CA PRO A 115 12.75 4.43 -52.06
C PRO A 115 14.08 3.77 -51.71
N TYR A 116 15.18 4.53 -51.64
CA TYR A 116 16.48 4.02 -51.21
C TYR A 116 16.47 3.70 -49.70
N LEU A 117 16.07 4.68 -48.87
CA LEU A 117 15.96 4.49 -47.42
C LEU A 117 14.91 3.43 -47.06
N ALA A 118 13.79 3.37 -47.78
CA ALA A 118 12.77 2.35 -47.56
C ALA A 118 13.23 0.92 -47.90
N SER A 119 14.26 0.77 -48.74
CA SER A 119 14.75 -0.55 -49.17
C SER A 119 15.97 -1.02 -48.39
N TYR A 120 16.81 -0.11 -47.89
CA TYR A 120 18.04 -0.44 -47.15
C TYR A 120 18.04 0.00 -45.69
N GLY A 121 17.14 0.90 -45.27
CA GLY A 121 17.07 1.41 -43.91
C GLY A 121 16.43 0.44 -42.91
N VAL A 122 15.57 -0.46 -43.39
CA VAL A 122 14.90 -1.48 -42.57
C VAL A 122 14.51 -2.69 -43.43
N GLU A 123 14.56 -3.89 -42.86
CA GLU A 123 14.31 -5.15 -43.60
C GLU A 123 12.85 -5.27 -44.06
N ASP A 124 11.89 -4.93 -43.19
CA ASP A 124 10.47 -4.83 -43.51
C ASP A 124 9.90 -3.50 -42.99
N PRO A 125 9.75 -2.48 -43.86
CA PRO A 125 9.26 -1.17 -43.45
C PRO A 125 7.82 -1.17 -42.98
N GLU A 126 6.97 -2.00 -43.59
CA GLU A 126 5.54 -2.08 -43.27
C GLU A 126 5.35 -2.67 -41.87
N PHE A 127 6.09 -3.75 -41.57
CA PHE A 127 6.10 -4.36 -40.23
C PHE A 127 6.69 -3.42 -39.17
N ALA A 128 7.85 -2.81 -39.44
CA ALA A 128 8.52 -1.92 -38.48
C ALA A 128 7.65 -0.72 -38.10
N ILE A 129 7.00 -0.08 -39.08
CA ILE A 129 6.08 1.03 -38.82
C ILE A 129 4.81 0.56 -38.09
N THR A 130 4.29 -0.62 -38.41
CA THR A 130 3.12 -1.18 -37.69
C THR A 130 3.44 -1.40 -36.21
N GLN A 131 4.64 -1.93 -35.89
CA GLN A 131 5.09 -2.11 -34.51
C GLN A 131 5.30 -0.78 -33.79
N LEU A 132 5.90 0.20 -34.47
CA LEU A 132 6.06 1.55 -33.94
C LEU A 132 4.69 2.22 -33.68
N ALA A 133 3.73 2.06 -34.58
CA ALA A 133 2.38 2.59 -34.40
C ALA A 133 1.70 1.95 -33.17
N GLN A 134 1.87 0.65 -32.93
CA GLN A 134 1.35 -0.02 -31.73
C GLN A 134 1.97 0.53 -30.43
N THR A 135 3.28 0.73 -30.41
CA THR A 135 3.97 1.23 -29.21
C THR A 135 3.63 2.69 -28.94
N THR A 136 3.60 3.53 -29.98
CA THR A 136 3.20 4.94 -29.90
C THR A 136 1.75 5.08 -29.46
N MET A 137 0.82 4.33 -30.04
CA MET A 137 -0.60 4.34 -29.64
C MET A 137 -0.76 4.00 -28.16
N ARG A 138 -0.07 2.95 -27.67
CA ARG A 138 -0.11 2.56 -26.25
C ARG A 138 0.43 3.65 -25.34
N SER A 139 1.52 4.32 -25.74
CA SER A 139 2.14 5.38 -24.95
C SER A 139 1.27 6.64 -24.88
N GLU A 140 0.70 7.08 -25.99
CA GLU A 140 -0.16 8.28 -26.03
C GLU A 140 -1.50 8.05 -25.32
N LEU A 141 -2.08 6.85 -25.42
CA LEU A 141 -3.29 6.50 -24.66
C LEU A 141 -3.06 6.51 -23.15
N GLY A 142 -1.87 6.12 -22.68
CA GLY A 142 -1.54 6.14 -21.25
C GLY A 142 -1.48 7.54 -20.63
N LYS A 143 -1.33 8.59 -21.44
CA LYS A 143 -1.26 9.99 -20.98
C LYS A 143 -2.63 10.66 -20.86
N ILE A 144 -3.68 10.06 -21.42
CA ILE A 144 -4.99 10.69 -21.60
C ILE A 144 -6.06 9.88 -20.84
N SER A 145 -7.02 10.59 -20.25
CA SER A 145 -8.15 10.02 -19.52
C SER A 145 -9.19 9.39 -20.46
N LEU A 146 -9.97 8.41 -19.97
CA LEU A 146 -10.92 7.67 -20.81
C LEU A 146 -11.94 8.59 -21.49
N ASP A 147 -12.53 9.53 -20.75
CA ASP A 147 -13.51 10.48 -21.27
C ASP A 147 -12.89 11.38 -22.34
N LYS A 148 -11.62 11.78 -22.17
CA LYS A 148 -10.89 12.61 -23.12
C LYS A 148 -10.52 11.85 -24.39
N VAL A 149 -10.24 10.54 -24.32
CA VAL A 149 -10.04 9.69 -25.50
C VAL A 149 -11.28 9.69 -26.42
N PHE A 150 -12.49 9.68 -25.86
CA PHE A 150 -13.72 9.74 -26.66
C PHE A 150 -14.03 11.13 -27.22
N ARG A 151 -13.75 12.19 -26.45
CA ARG A 151 -14.05 13.57 -26.86
C ARG A 151 -13.03 14.15 -27.83
N GLU A 152 -11.75 13.80 -27.69
CA GLU A 152 -10.62 14.42 -28.42
C GLU A 152 -9.89 13.43 -29.35
N ARG A 153 -10.64 12.55 -30.02
CA ARG A 153 -10.07 11.52 -30.93
C ARG A 153 -9.16 12.11 -32.01
N GLU A 154 -9.51 13.27 -32.55
CA GLU A 154 -8.74 13.94 -33.61
C GLU A 154 -7.39 14.45 -33.11
N SER A 155 -7.34 14.94 -31.86
CA SER A 155 -6.10 15.35 -31.19
C SER A 155 -5.14 14.17 -31.02
N LEU A 156 -5.66 13.00 -30.61
CA LEU A 156 -4.86 11.78 -30.48
C LEU A 156 -4.27 11.35 -31.83
N ASN A 157 -5.06 11.38 -32.90
CA ASN A 157 -4.59 11.00 -34.24
C ASN A 157 -3.42 11.89 -34.69
N MET A 158 -3.47 13.21 -34.45
CA MET A 158 -2.38 14.11 -34.80
C MET A 158 -1.10 13.80 -34.00
N LEU A 159 -1.22 13.55 -32.70
CA LEU A 159 -0.08 13.21 -31.85
C LEU A 159 0.60 11.90 -32.27
N ILE A 160 -0.19 10.89 -32.62
CA ILE A 160 0.31 9.60 -33.11
C ILE A 160 1.06 9.79 -34.44
N VAL A 161 0.51 10.58 -35.37
CA VAL A 161 1.15 10.85 -36.67
C VAL A 161 2.47 11.61 -36.50
N ASP A 162 2.52 12.62 -35.62
CA ASP A 162 3.76 13.37 -35.34
C ASP A 162 4.86 12.47 -34.75
N ALA A 163 4.49 11.63 -33.78
CA ALA A 163 5.43 10.69 -33.16
C ALA A 163 5.94 9.62 -34.14
N ILE A 164 5.08 9.09 -35.02
CA ILE A 164 5.50 8.14 -36.06
C ILE A 164 6.45 8.80 -37.06
N ASN A 165 6.13 10.01 -37.53
CA ASN A 165 6.93 10.70 -38.54
C ASN A 165 8.35 11.05 -38.06
N LYS A 166 8.52 11.39 -36.77
CA LYS A 166 9.84 11.62 -36.17
C LYS A 166 10.78 10.41 -36.26
N ALA A 167 10.24 9.20 -36.18
CA ALA A 167 11.02 7.97 -36.24
C ALA A 167 11.08 7.37 -37.66
N SER A 168 10.05 7.59 -38.49
CA SER A 168 9.96 7.01 -39.85
C SER A 168 10.82 7.73 -40.89
N GLU A 169 11.38 8.90 -40.58
CA GLU A 169 12.29 9.64 -41.46
C GLU A 169 13.52 8.79 -41.87
N ALA A 170 14.09 8.04 -40.92
CA ALA A 170 15.22 7.14 -41.19
C ALA A 170 14.89 6.01 -42.18
N TRP A 171 13.60 5.68 -42.34
CA TRP A 171 13.11 4.64 -43.24
C TRP A 171 12.56 5.19 -44.55
N GLY A 172 12.61 6.51 -44.79
CA GLY A 172 12.14 7.11 -46.04
C GLY A 172 10.62 7.04 -46.26
N ILE A 173 9.84 6.86 -45.18
CA ILE A 173 8.38 6.71 -45.23
C ILE A 173 7.74 7.82 -44.42
N THR A 174 6.66 8.38 -44.95
CA THR A 174 5.86 9.40 -44.28
C THR A 174 4.48 8.84 -43.97
N CYS A 175 4.08 8.95 -42.72
CA CYS A 175 2.70 8.73 -42.28
C CYS A 175 1.87 9.97 -42.62
N LEU A 176 0.87 9.78 -43.48
CA LEU A 176 -0.06 10.83 -43.88
C LEU A 176 -1.13 11.06 -42.83
N ARG A 177 -1.73 9.96 -42.32
CA ARG A 177 -2.74 10.01 -41.27
C ARG A 177 -2.88 8.67 -40.56
N TYR A 178 -3.33 8.75 -39.31
CA TYR A 178 -3.74 7.62 -38.50
C TYR A 178 -5.22 7.76 -38.17
N GLU A 179 -6.01 6.72 -38.43
CA GLU A 179 -7.43 6.69 -38.13
C GLU A 179 -7.71 5.55 -37.15
N ILE A 180 -8.01 5.87 -35.89
CA ILE A 180 -8.60 4.89 -34.96
C ILE A 180 -9.84 4.26 -35.62
N ARG A 181 -10.11 2.97 -35.46
CA ARG A 181 -11.27 2.30 -36.05
C ARG A 181 -12.36 2.08 -35.02
N ASP A 182 -12.07 1.36 -33.94
CA ASP A 182 -13.00 1.03 -32.87
C ASP A 182 -12.32 1.18 -31.49
N ILE A 183 -13.11 1.55 -30.47
CA ILE A 183 -12.66 1.64 -29.06
C ILE A 183 -13.60 0.78 -28.22
N ARG A 184 -13.11 -0.38 -27.79
CA ARG A 184 -13.90 -1.34 -27.02
C ARG A 184 -13.49 -1.36 -25.56
N LEU A 185 -14.45 -1.10 -24.69
CA LEU A 185 -14.32 -1.21 -23.24
C LEU A 185 -14.80 -2.58 -22.75
N PRO A 186 -14.24 -3.12 -21.65
CA PRO A 186 -14.82 -4.26 -20.95
C PRO A 186 -16.24 -3.95 -20.45
N GLN A 187 -17.17 -4.90 -20.58
CA GLN A 187 -18.58 -4.72 -20.26
C GLN A 187 -18.81 -4.17 -18.84
N ARG A 188 -18.06 -4.65 -17.85
CA ARG A 188 -18.15 -4.19 -16.46
C ARG A 188 -17.91 -2.69 -16.29
N VAL A 189 -17.00 -2.12 -17.09
CA VAL A 189 -16.67 -0.69 -17.02
C VAL A 189 -17.74 0.13 -17.75
N GLN A 190 -18.26 -0.37 -18.87
CA GLN A 190 -19.38 0.26 -19.57
C GLN A 190 -20.61 0.35 -18.66
N ASP A 191 -20.96 -0.76 -17.99
CA ASP A 191 -22.11 -0.82 -17.08
C ASP A 191 -21.91 0.10 -15.86
N ALA A 192 -20.71 0.12 -15.28
CA ALA A 192 -20.37 1.00 -14.16
C ALA A 192 -20.40 2.49 -14.56
N MET A 193 -19.87 2.84 -15.73
CA MET A 193 -19.89 4.20 -16.26
C MET A 193 -21.33 4.65 -16.55
N GLN A 194 -22.16 3.76 -17.13
CA GLN A 194 -23.57 4.04 -17.35
C GLN A 194 -24.32 4.24 -16.02
N MET A 195 -24.07 3.38 -15.03
CA MET A 195 -24.66 3.50 -13.70
C MET A 195 -24.22 4.80 -12.99
N GLN A 196 -22.97 5.22 -13.15
CA GLN A 196 -22.46 6.47 -12.61
C GLN A 196 -23.10 7.68 -13.30
N VAL A 197 -23.21 7.69 -14.63
CA VAL A 197 -23.86 8.76 -15.38
C VAL A 197 -25.35 8.84 -15.03
N GLU A 198 -26.03 7.71 -14.88
CA GLU A 198 -27.42 7.66 -14.42
C GLU A 198 -27.58 8.17 -12.99
N ALA A 199 -26.67 7.79 -12.08
CA ALA A 199 -26.67 8.27 -10.70
C ALA A 199 -26.39 9.79 -10.62
N GLU A 200 -25.46 10.31 -11.44
CA GLU A 200 -25.17 11.74 -11.49
C GLU A 200 -26.33 12.52 -12.11
N ARG A 201 -26.97 11.99 -13.16
CA ARG A 201 -28.21 12.55 -13.70
C ARG A 201 -29.33 12.58 -12.66
N LYS A 202 -29.52 11.50 -11.90
CA LYS A 202 -30.49 11.44 -10.79
C LYS A 202 -30.14 12.42 -9.67
N LYS A 203 -28.87 12.55 -9.30
CA LYS A 203 -28.40 13.51 -8.29
C LYS A 203 -28.62 14.95 -8.75
N ARG A 204 -28.29 15.29 -10.00
CA ARG A 204 -28.53 16.62 -10.56
C ARG A 204 -30.03 16.92 -10.66
N ALA A 205 -30.85 15.95 -11.07
CA ALA A 205 -32.30 16.10 -11.08
C ALA A 205 -32.86 16.35 -9.67
N ALA A 206 -32.41 15.59 -8.66
CA ALA A 206 -32.84 15.76 -7.28
C ALA A 206 -32.37 17.09 -6.65
N ILE A 207 -31.16 17.56 -6.97
CA ILE A 207 -30.67 18.87 -6.54
C ILE A 207 -31.50 19.97 -7.18
N LEU A 208 -31.73 19.90 -8.50
CA LEU A 208 -32.53 20.89 -9.22
C LEU A 208 -33.99 20.93 -8.72
N GLU A 209 -34.56 19.76 -8.41
CA GLU A 209 -35.90 19.64 -7.81
C GLU A 209 -35.92 20.26 -6.40
N SER A 210 -34.93 19.96 -5.56
CA SER A 210 -34.79 20.55 -4.22
C SER A 210 -34.60 22.07 -4.27
N GLU A 211 -33.78 22.57 -5.19
CA GLU A 211 -33.59 24.00 -5.43
C GLU A 211 -34.89 24.65 -5.93
N GLY A 212 -35.62 23.98 -6.84
CA GLY A 212 -36.92 24.43 -7.32
C GLY A 212 -38.00 24.48 -6.21
N VAL A 213 -38.07 23.47 -5.34
CA VAL A 213 -38.97 23.48 -4.17
C VAL A 213 -38.59 24.61 -3.21
N ARG A 214 -37.30 24.78 -2.94
CA ARG A 214 -36.80 25.86 -2.06
C ARG A 214 -37.15 27.24 -2.61
N GLU A 215 -36.92 27.49 -3.90
CA GLU A 215 -37.29 28.75 -4.54
C GLU A 215 -38.80 28.98 -4.56
N ALA A 216 -39.59 27.93 -4.82
CA ALA A 216 -41.05 28.01 -4.76
C ALA A 216 -41.54 28.38 -3.35
N GLU A 217 -41.00 27.76 -2.30
CA GLU A 217 -41.35 28.06 -0.90
C GLU A 217 -40.96 29.48 -0.50
N ILE A 218 -39.76 29.94 -0.90
CA ILE A 218 -39.31 31.32 -0.68
C ILE A 218 -40.27 32.31 -1.35
N ASN A 219 -40.62 32.08 -2.62
CA ASN A 219 -41.54 32.94 -3.35
C ASN A 219 -42.95 32.97 -2.70
N ILE A 220 -43.45 31.83 -2.21
CA ILE A 220 -44.72 31.78 -1.46
C ILE A 220 -44.61 32.55 -0.14
N ALA A 221 -43.51 32.40 0.60
CA ALA A 221 -43.29 33.10 1.86
C ALA A 221 -43.16 34.62 1.66
N GLU A 222 -42.43 35.06 0.64
CA GLU A 222 -42.33 36.47 0.25
C GLU A 222 -43.68 37.02 -0.21
N GLY A 223 -44.43 36.28 -1.03
CA GLY A 223 -45.79 36.65 -1.42
C GLY A 223 -46.72 36.83 -0.21
N LYS A 224 -46.66 35.93 0.77
CA LYS A 224 -47.40 36.06 2.05
C LYS A 224 -46.95 37.26 2.86
N LYS A 225 -45.64 37.54 2.91
CA LYS A 225 -45.07 38.71 3.60
C LYS A 225 -45.58 40.00 2.97
N ILE A 226 -45.48 40.13 1.64
CA ILE A 226 -45.96 41.31 0.90
C ILE A 226 -47.48 41.46 1.08
N SER A 227 -48.25 40.37 0.95
CA SER A 227 -49.69 40.38 1.18
C SER A 227 -50.05 40.86 2.59
N ARG A 228 -49.34 40.42 3.63
CA ARG A 228 -49.56 40.86 5.01
C ARG A 228 -49.17 42.33 5.23
N ILE A 229 -48.10 42.81 4.60
CA ILE A 229 -47.71 44.23 4.65
C ILE A 229 -48.80 45.08 3.99
N LEU A 230 -49.23 44.72 2.78
CA LEU A 230 -50.29 45.43 2.06
C LEU A 230 -51.61 45.40 2.84
N ALA A 231 -51.96 44.27 3.46
CA ALA A 231 -53.14 44.20 4.32
C ALA A 231 -53.01 45.12 5.56
N SER A 232 -51.82 45.19 6.18
CA SER A 232 -51.57 46.10 7.30
C SER A 232 -51.62 47.57 6.88
N GLU A 233 -51.10 47.90 5.70
CA GLU A 233 -51.18 49.25 5.13
C GLU A 233 -52.62 49.61 4.76
N ALA A 234 -53.39 48.67 4.20
CA ALA A 234 -54.80 48.84 3.91
C ALA A 234 -55.60 49.11 5.18
N VAL A 235 -55.38 48.36 6.26
CA VAL A 235 -56.02 48.60 7.57
C VAL A 235 -55.63 49.98 8.14
N LYS A 236 -54.36 50.38 8.00
CA LYS A 236 -53.92 51.71 8.43
C LYS A 236 -54.63 52.83 7.66
N LEU A 237 -54.70 52.71 6.33
CA LEU A 237 -55.42 53.66 5.47
C LEU A 237 -56.93 53.68 5.77
N GLU A 238 -57.53 52.51 5.98
CA GLU A 238 -58.93 52.37 6.36
C GLU A 238 -59.20 53.05 7.71
N GLN A 239 -58.33 52.89 8.70
CA GLN A 239 -58.44 53.58 9.99
C GLN A 239 -58.30 55.09 9.83
N ILE A 240 -57.39 55.58 8.99
CA ILE A 240 -57.24 57.02 8.73
C ILE A 240 -58.50 57.56 8.06
N ASN A 241 -59.00 56.89 7.02
CA ASN A 241 -60.20 57.29 6.30
C ASN A 241 -61.45 57.25 7.20
N ASN A 242 -61.60 56.21 8.01
CA ASN A 242 -62.68 56.13 8.99
C ASN A 242 -62.56 57.22 10.05
N SER A 243 -61.35 57.55 10.50
CA SER A 243 -61.12 58.64 11.47
C SER A 243 -61.43 60.01 10.86
N GLN A 244 -61.07 60.23 9.59
CA GLN A 244 -61.40 61.46 8.84
C GLN A 244 -62.90 61.56 8.56
N GLY A 245 -63.53 60.48 8.09
CA GLY A 245 -64.97 60.42 7.87
C GLY A 245 -65.77 60.59 9.17
N GLN A 246 -65.26 60.09 10.29
CA GLN A 246 -65.84 60.37 11.61
C GLN A 246 -65.63 61.82 12.03
N ALA A 247 -64.46 62.43 11.79
CA ALA A 247 -64.23 63.84 12.10
C ALA A 247 -65.11 64.78 11.27
N GLU A 248 -65.24 64.52 9.96
CA GLU A 248 -66.16 65.26 9.07
C GLU A 248 -67.62 65.03 9.49
N GLY A 249 -68.01 63.78 9.76
CA GLY A 249 -69.34 63.45 10.25
C GLY A 249 -69.65 64.11 11.60
N LEU A 250 -68.68 64.19 12.51
CA LEU A 250 -68.84 64.85 13.81
C LEU A 250 -68.92 66.38 13.64
N SER A 251 -68.24 66.97 12.65
CA SER A 251 -68.41 68.39 12.30
C SER A 251 -69.83 68.67 11.80
N VAL A 252 -70.34 67.85 10.87
CA VAL A 252 -71.71 67.98 10.33
C VAL A 252 -72.75 67.74 11.44
N ILE A 253 -72.53 66.78 12.32
CA ILE A 253 -73.40 66.54 13.49
C ILE A 253 -73.29 67.68 14.50
N SER A 254 -72.11 68.27 14.73
CA SER A 254 -71.93 69.43 15.62
C SER A 254 -72.66 70.68 15.10
N GLU A 255 -72.66 70.90 13.78
CA GLU A 255 -73.50 71.92 13.12
C GLU A 255 -75.00 71.60 13.24
N ALA A 256 -75.39 70.33 13.14
CA ALA A 256 -76.80 69.93 13.29
C ALA A 256 -77.28 69.99 14.75
N LEU A 257 -76.40 69.74 15.74
CA LEU A 257 -76.69 69.76 17.18
C LEU A 257 -76.82 71.17 17.78
N THR A 258 -76.46 72.21 17.03
CA THR A 258 -76.72 73.61 17.43
C THR A 258 -78.18 74.02 17.24
N HIS A 259 -78.99 73.23 16.53
CA HIS A 259 -80.44 73.40 16.45
C HIS A 259 -81.16 72.74 17.65
N GLN A 260 -82.17 73.44 18.18
CA GLN A 260 -82.74 73.40 19.54
C GLN A 260 -83.39 72.09 20.08
N GLN A 261 -83.03 70.90 19.61
CA GLN A 261 -83.44 69.61 20.22
C GLN A 261 -82.31 68.56 20.32
N GLY A 262 -81.04 68.98 20.29
CA GLY A 262 -79.86 68.09 20.26
C GLY A 262 -79.54 67.31 21.55
N LEU A 263 -79.99 67.73 22.73
CA LEU A 263 -79.64 67.08 24.00
C LEU A 263 -80.37 65.74 24.24
N ASN A 264 -81.56 65.56 23.65
CA ASN A 264 -82.28 64.27 23.71
C ASN A 264 -81.81 63.27 22.63
N ALA A 265 -81.23 63.76 21.53
CA ALA A 265 -80.67 62.90 20.48
C ALA A 265 -79.31 62.32 20.88
N ALA A 266 -78.47 63.08 21.59
CA ALA A 266 -77.17 62.62 22.07
C ALA A 266 -77.27 61.54 23.17
N SER A 267 -78.23 61.65 24.09
CA SER A 267 -78.48 60.63 25.11
C SER A 267 -79.07 59.34 24.52
N LEU A 268 -79.93 59.45 23.50
CA LEU A 268 -80.48 58.31 22.77
C LEU A 268 -79.41 57.58 21.93
N ALA A 269 -78.48 58.33 21.33
CA ALA A 269 -77.33 57.76 20.62
C ALA A 269 -76.33 57.04 21.55
N ALA A 270 -76.10 57.56 22.76
CA ALA A 270 -75.28 56.89 23.79
C ALA A 270 -75.95 55.60 24.30
N ALA A 271 -77.26 55.62 24.51
CA ALA A 271 -78.05 54.44 24.88
C ALA A 271 -78.07 53.39 23.76
N GLN A 272 -78.22 53.79 22.48
CA GLN A 272 -78.11 52.88 21.33
C GLN A 272 -76.70 52.28 21.23
N SER A 273 -75.65 53.05 21.46
CA SER A 273 -74.27 52.55 21.44
C SER A 273 -74.01 51.53 22.56
N TYR A 274 -74.58 51.75 23.75
CA TYR A 274 -74.54 50.78 24.85
C TYR A 274 -75.27 49.48 24.49
N ILE A 275 -76.47 49.56 23.90
CA ILE A 275 -77.25 48.39 23.47
C ILE A 275 -76.51 47.60 22.38
N VAL A 276 -75.89 48.27 21.41
CA VAL A 276 -75.10 47.61 20.34
C VAL A 276 -73.83 46.96 20.90
N ALA A 277 -73.16 47.59 21.88
CA ALA A 277 -72.02 47.00 22.57
C ALA A 277 -72.44 45.77 23.41
N PHE A 278 -73.60 45.83 24.08
CA PHE A 278 -74.18 44.71 24.82
C PHE A 278 -74.60 43.56 23.88
N GLN A 279 -75.17 43.86 22.71
CA GLN A 279 -75.49 42.87 21.68
C GLN A 279 -74.22 42.15 21.16
N LYS A 280 -73.14 42.88 20.87
CA LYS A 280 -71.87 42.27 20.42
C LYS A 280 -71.20 41.40 21.49
N LEU A 281 -71.40 41.72 22.77
CA LEU A 281 -70.97 40.88 23.91
C LEU A 281 -71.86 39.64 24.07
N SER A 282 -73.17 39.78 23.83
CA SER A 282 -74.15 38.68 23.84
C SER A 282 -73.97 37.67 22.70
N GLU A 283 -73.47 38.09 21.52
CA GLU A 283 -73.30 37.20 20.37
C GLU A 283 -72.02 36.33 20.45
N LYS A 284 -71.00 36.73 21.23
CA LYS A 284 -69.71 36.00 21.33
C LYS A 284 -69.50 35.22 22.64
N SER A 285 -70.40 35.32 23.61
CA SER A 285 -70.28 34.68 24.92
C SER A 285 -71.63 34.10 25.36
N ASN A 286 -71.71 32.78 25.53
CA ASN A 286 -72.95 32.07 25.89
C ASN A 286 -73.16 31.94 27.42
N THR A 287 -72.54 32.81 28.22
CA THR A 287 -72.64 32.83 29.68
C THR A 287 -73.03 34.23 30.16
N LEU A 288 -74.25 34.37 30.67
CA LEU A 288 -74.79 35.57 31.27
C LEU A 288 -74.28 35.71 32.71
N ILE A 289 -73.30 36.59 32.96
CA ILE A 289 -72.87 36.95 34.31
C ILE A 289 -73.58 38.25 34.70
N LEU A 290 -74.69 38.13 35.43
CA LEU A 290 -75.32 39.23 36.15
C LEU A 290 -74.65 39.37 37.52
N PRO A 291 -73.89 40.44 37.80
CA PRO A 291 -73.34 40.67 39.13
C PRO A 291 -74.50 40.98 40.10
N SER A 292 -74.63 40.16 41.16
CA SER A 292 -75.64 40.29 42.21
C SER A 292 -75.40 41.43 43.20
N ASN A 293 -74.40 42.29 42.93
CA ASN A 293 -74.16 43.51 43.70
C ASN A 293 -73.55 44.61 42.81
N VAL A 294 -74.35 45.64 42.49
CA VAL A 294 -74.03 46.73 41.54
C VAL A 294 -73.35 47.94 42.18
N ALA A 295 -72.82 47.81 43.40
CA ALA A 295 -72.34 48.96 44.18
C ALA A 295 -70.82 49.03 44.41
N ASP A 296 -69.99 48.08 43.96
CA ASP A 296 -68.54 48.16 44.18
C ASP A 296 -67.70 47.76 42.95
N VAL A 297 -67.44 48.74 42.10
CA VAL A 297 -66.57 48.65 40.90
C VAL A 297 -65.08 48.56 41.29
N SER A 298 -64.74 48.87 42.55
CA SER A 298 -63.37 48.90 43.07
C SER A 298 -62.79 47.49 43.28
N GLY A 299 -63.63 46.51 43.61
CA GLY A 299 -63.22 45.12 43.83
C GLY A 299 -62.80 44.37 42.56
N VAL A 300 -63.40 44.69 41.42
CA VAL A 300 -63.12 44.02 40.13
C VAL A 300 -61.76 44.42 39.55
N VAL A 301 -61.30 45.64 39.83
CA VAL A 301 -59.97 46.13 39.40
C VAL A 301 -58.84 45.57 40.27
N GLY A 302 -59.09 45.31 41.56
CA GLY A 302 -58.09 44.75 42.49
C GLY A 302 -57.69 43.30 42.18
N SER A 303 -58.64 42.47 41.74
CA SER A 303 -58.38 41.07 41.40
C SER A 303 -57.52 40.91 40.13
N ALA A 304 -57.64 41.84 39.17
CA ALA A 304 -56.87 41.82 37.93
C ALA A 304 -55.40 42.23 38.12
N VAL A 305 -55.10 43.19 39.01
CA VAL A 305 -53.73 43.63 39.30
C VAL A 305 -52.95 42.59 40.12
N THR A 306 -53.65 41.80 40.95
CA THR A 306 -53.03 40.79 41.81
C THR A 306 -52.58 39.56 41.01
N MET A 307 -53.32 39.15 39.97
CA MET A 307 -52.91 38.06 39.08
C MET A 307 -51.68 38.40 38.22
N TYR A 308 -51.52 39.67 37.83
CA TYR A 308 -50.33 40.13 37.11
C TYR A 308 -49.05 40.06 37.97
N ARG A 309 -49.17 40.36 39.27
CA ARG A 309 -48.04 40.37 40.21
C ARG A 309 -47.55 38.94 40.57
N THR A 310 -48.44 37.95 40.57
CA THR A 310 -48.09 36.54 40.85
C THR A 310 -47.41 35.87 39.65
N LEU A 311 -47.74 36.27 38.42
CA LEU A 311 -47.10 35.75 37.20
C LEU A 311 -45.70 36.36 36.96
N ALA A 312 -45.44 37.59 37.42
CA ALA A 312 -44.13 38.23 37.32
C ALA A 312 -43.08 37.63 38.29
N ASN A 313 -43.49 37.07 39.43
CA ASN A 313 -42.57 36.53 40.44
C ASN A 313 -42.08 35.10 40.16
N ASN A 314 -42.73 34.33 39.26
CA ASN A 314 -42.36 32.94 38.97
C ASN A 314 -41.27 32.79 37.88
N PHE A 315 -40.80 33.87 37.26
CA PHE A 315 -39.77 33.83 36.22
C PHE A 315 -38.33 34.09 36.72
N GLN A 316 -38.12 34.35 38.02
CA GLN A 316 -36.78 34.60 38.60
C GLN A 316 -36.19 33.44 39.44
N ALA A 317 -36.82 32.25 39.45
CA ALA A 317 -36.41 31.12 40.31
C ALA A 317 -35.91 29.85 39.57
N SER A 318 -35.39 29.95 38.34
CA SER A 318 -34.82 28.80 37.60
C SER A 318 -33.48 29.08 36.91
N GLY A 319 -32.62 29.87 37.55
CA GLY A 319 -31.24 30.10 37.10
C GLY A 319 -30.26 30.13 38.27
N ASN A 320 -29.91 28.98 38.84
CA ASN A 320 -28.65 28.73 39.58
C ASN A 320 -28.61 27.28 40.08
N MET A 321 -27.89 26.41 39.37
CA MET A 321 -27.55 25.06 39.84
C MET A 321 -26.22 24.64 39.19
N ASP A 322 -25.11 25.10 39.75
CA ASP A 322 -23.75 24.57 39.52
C ASP A 322 -22.76 25.22 40.52
N HIS A 323 -22.57 24.60 41.70
CA HIS A 323 -21.26 24.39 42.33
C HIS A 323 -21.35 23.73 43.72
N GLN A 324 -20.41 22.82 43.97
CA GLN A 324 -19.94 22.28 45.27
C GLN A 324 -20.76 21.17 45.96
N LEU A 325 -20.23 19.95 45.92
CA LEU A 325 -19.76 19.21 47.10
C LEU A 325 -19.19 17.84 46.69
N LYS A 326 -17.89 17.63 46.90
CA LYS A 326 -17.34 16.42 47.54
C LYS A 326 -15.83 16.55 47.75
N ASN A 327 -15.47 16.75 49.00
CA ASN A 327 -14.12 16.57 49.53
C ASN A 327 -14.25 15.94 50.93
N GLN A 328 -13.65 14.76 51.12
CA GLN A 328 -12.87 14.30 52.30
C GLN A 328 -12.90 12.77 52.50
N THR A 329 -11.76 12.16 52.14
CA THR A 329 -10.90 11.21 52.90
C THR A 329 -11.49 10.18 53.86
N HIS A 330 -11.15 8.89 53.65
CA HIS A 330 -10.27 8.13 54.56
C HIS A 330 -9.60 6.90 53.90
N SER A 331 -8.39 6.63 54.40
CA SER A 331 -7.39 5.56 54.21
C SER A 331 -7.84 4.11 54.50
N THR A 332 -7.21 3.10 53.87
CA THR A 332 -6.15 2.22 54.46
C THR A 332 -5.71 1.07 53.52
N THR A 333 -4.39 0.80 53.55
CA THR A 333 -3.67 -0.50 53.48
C THR A 333 -3.82 -1.42 52.27
N GLU A 334 -2.73 -1.62 51.53
CA GLU A 334 -2.03 -2.92 51.35
C GLU A 334 -0.84 -2.74 50.40
N ASP A 335 0.33 -2.46 50.98
CA ASP A 335 1.60 -2.36 50.25
C ASP A 335 2.70 -3.04 51.10
N GLU A 336 2.63 -4.37 51.20
CA GLU A 336 3.68 -5.22 51.81
C GLU A 336 3.75 -6.60 51.14
N ASN A 337 4.07 -6.66 49.83
CA ASN A 337 4.56 -7.94 49.28
C ASN A 337 5.50 -7.84 48.05
N LYS A 338 6.17 -6.69 47.84
CA LYS A 338 7.07 -6.47 46.69
C LYS A 338 8.55 -6.28 47.06
N LYS A 339 9.01 -6.87 48.16
CA LYS A 339 10.41 -6.76 48.61
C LYS A 339 11.20 -8.08 48.75
N SER A 340 10.76 -9.18 48.15
CA SER A 340 11.47 -10.47 48.25
C SER A 340 11.95 -11.10 46.93
N GLN A 341 11.92 -10.38 45.79
CA GLN A 341 12.39 -10.92 44.50
C GLN A 341 13.51 -10.11 43.81
N LEU A 342 14.09 -9.13 44.49
CA LEU A 342 15.14 -8.24 43.96
C LEU A 342 16.58 -8.60 44.41
N GLN A 343 16.82 -9.83 44.87
CA GLN A 343 18.14 -10.29 45.34
C GLN A 343 18.65 -11.60 44.70
N ARG A 344 18.31 -11.85 43.43
CA ARG A 344 18.87 -12.99 42.66
C ARG A 344 19.45 -12.65 41.29
N ALA A 345 19.59 -11.36 40.93
CA ALA A 345 20.08 -10.92 39.61
C ALA A 345 21.57 -10.52 39.58
N ALA A 346 22.40 -11.07 40.48
CA ALA A 346 23.83 -10.77 40.56
C ALA A 346 24.67 -12.05 40.65
N ALA A 347 24.65 -12.85 39.59
CA ALA A 347 25.67 -13.86 39.29
C ALA A 347 25.48 -14.34 37.84
N ILE A 348 26.59 -14.76 37.22
CA ILE A 348 26.71 -15.38 35.88
C ILE A 348 27.00 -14.38 34.75
N GLY A 349 28.21 -13.82 34.80
CA GLY A 349 28.98 -13.48 33.59
C GLY A 349 29.68 -14.74 33.08
N GLY A 350 29.47 -15.07 31.81
CA GLY A 350 30.09 -16.21 31.12
C GLY A 350 29.14 -16.79 30.07
N ARG A 351 29.18 -16.27 28.84
CA ARG A 351 28.41 -16.81 27.69
C ARG A 351 29.37 -17.50 26.71
N SER A 352 28.99 -18.71 26.30
CA SER A 352 29.79 -19.66 25.53
C SER A 352 30.03 -19.22 24.08
N GLU A 353 31.26 -19.49 23.61
CA GLU A 353 31.78 -19.15 22.29
C GLU A 353 31.38 -20.17 21.22
N VAL A 354 31.04 -19.72 20.00
CA VAL A 354 30.59 -20.60 18.89
C VAL A 354 31.61 -20.55 17.74
N VAL A 355 32.11 -21.71 17.30
CA VAL A 355 33.02 -21.85 16.15
C VAL A 355 32.32 -22.65 15.04
N MET A 356 32.16 -22.06 13.85
CA MET A 356 31.71 -22.76 12.64
C MET A 356 32.94 -23.16 11.80
N PRO A 357 33.06 -24.44 11.36
CA PRO A 357 34.17 -24.83 10.50
C PRO A 357 34.07 -24.19 9.11
N SER A 358 35.21 -23.80 8.54
CA SER A 358 35.29 -23.38 7.13
C SER A 358 34.89 -24.54 6.23
N TYR A 359 33.95 -24.34 5.31
CA TYR A 359 33.59 -25.38 4.35
C TYR A 359 34.74 -25.55 3.34
N LYS A 360 35.45 -26.69 3.41
CA LYS A 360 36.35 -27.13 2.35
C LYS A 360 35.51 -27.82 1.29
N SER A 361 35.60 -27.38 0.04
CA SER A 361 34.89 -27.99 -1.09
C SER A 361 35.15 -29.49 -1.15
N GLN A 362 34.15 -30.30 -0.81
CA GLN A 362 34.15 -31.70 -1.20
C GLN A 362 33.71 -31.75 -2.67
N SER A 363 34.71 -31.85 -3.55
CA SER A 363 34.51 -32.33 -4.90
C SER A 363 34.16 -33.83 -4.83
N GLU A 364 32.87 -34.19 -4.81
CA GLU A 364 32.39 -35.51 -5.24
C GLU A 364 30.85 -35.56 -5.25
N GLY A 365 30.26 -35.41 -6.45
CA GLY A 365 28.84 -35.66 -6.71
C GLY A 365 28.19 -34.63 -7.65
N SER A 366 27.75 -35.07 -8.84
CA SER A 366 27.04 -34.26 -9.84
C SER A 366 25.58 -33.93 -9.44
N GLY A 367 25.35 -33.46 -8.22
CA GLY A 367 24.02 -33.19 -7.66
C GLY A 367 23.91 -31.79 -7.04
N TRP A 368 22.69 -31.27 -6.94
CA TRP A 368 22.43 -30.01 -6.22
C TRP A 368 22.87 -30.12 -4.75
N PRO A 369 23.40 -29.05 -4.14
CA PRO A 369 23.79 -29.05 -2.72
C PRO A 369 22.62 -29.50 -1.84
N GLN A 370 22.84 -30.36 -0.87
CA GLN A 370 21.74 -30.90 -0.05
C GLN A 370 21.36 -29.94 1.07
N ASP A 371 20.07 -29.99 1.45
CA ASP A 371 19.55 -29.33 2.64
C ASP A 371 19.88 -27.83 2.74
N VAL A 372 19.72 -27.11 1.62
CA VAL A 372 19.97 -25.67 1.56
C VAL A 372 18.94 -24.92 2.40
N GLY A 373 19.40 -24.04 3.28
CA GLY A 373 18.53 -23.29 4.17
C GLY A 373 19.27 -22.34 5.09
N ILE A 374 18.63 -21.97 6.20
CA ILE A 374 19.15 -20.99 7.16
C ILE A 374 20.03 -21.69 8.21
N LEU A 375 21.31 -21.32 8.24
CA LEU A 375 22.33 -21.81 9.18
C LEU A 375 22.35 -21.04 10.51
N ALA A 376 22.23 -19.72 10.42
CA ALA A 376 22.26 -18.83 11.58
C ALA A 376 21.34 -17.62 11.35
N ILE A 377 20.77 -17.08 12.43
CA ILE A 377 19.91 -15.90 12.42
C ILE A 377 20.38 -14.93 13.49
N GLU A 378 20.56 -13.67 13.11
CA GLU A 378 20.86 -12.56 14.00
C GLU A 378 19.74 -11.54 13.95
N VAL A 379 19.29 -11.05 15.12
CA VAL A 379 18.25 -10.02 15.20
C VAL A 379 18.81 -8.78 15.88
N TYR A 380 18.60 -7.63 15.25
CA TYR A 380 18.85 -6.31 15.83
C TYR A 380 17.55 -5.51 15.90
N PHE A 381 17.34 -4.83 17.03
CA PHE A 381 16.28 -3.84 17.22
C PHE A 381 16.83 -2.70 18.09
N PRO A 382 16.29 -1.47 17.96
CA PRO A 382 16.73 -0.35 18.76
C PRO A 382 16.58 -0.60 20.27
N SER A 383 17.47 0.03 21.05
CA SER A 383 17.50 -0.09 22.51
C SER A 383 16.39 0.69 23.22
N GLN A 384 15.62 1.50 22.50
CA GLN A 384 14.56 2.34 23.05
C GLN A 384 13.18 1.85 22.59
N TYR A 385 12.17 2.03 23.43
CA TYR A 385 10.78 1.78 23.07
C TYR A 385 9.82 2.76 23.74
N VAL A 386 8.66 2.96 23.12
CA VAL A 386 7.49 3.60 23.75
C VAL A 386 6.49 2.52 24.16
N ASP A 387 5.93 2.64 25.36
CA ASP A 387 4.91 1.71 25.87
C ASP A 387 3.54 2.01 25.24
N GLN A 388 2.86 0.98 24.75
CA GLN A 388 1.59 1.15 24.04
C GLN A 388 0.45 1.59 24.95
N ALA A 389 0.44 1.19 26.23
CA ALA A 389 -0.58 1.64 27.18
C ALA A 389 -0.39 3.12 27.52
N GLU A 390 0.85 3.59 27.64
CA GLU A 390 1.15 5.02 27.81
C GLU A 390 0.82 5.81 26.53
N LEU A 391 1.06 5.23 25.36
CA LEU A 391 0.69 5.84 24.08
C LEU A 391 -0.83 5.94 23.87
N GLU A 392 -1.62 4.98 24.38
CA GLU A 392 -3.09 5.06 24.38
C GLU A 392 -3.59 6.31 25.13
N ILE A 393 -2.98 6.59 26.30
CA ILE A 393 -3.30 7.76 27.12
C ILE A 393 -2.88 9.04 26.41
N PHE A 394 -1.67 9.07 25.85
CA PHE A 394 -1.13 10.23 25.13
C PHE A 394 -1.95 10.60 23.89
N ASP A 395 -2.41 9.60 23.13
CA ASP A 395 -3.24 9.81 21.94
C ASP A 395 -4.72 10.09 22.27
N GLY A 396 -5.13 9.99 23.53
CA GLY A 396 -6.51 10.20 23.96
C GLY A 396 -7.48 9.12 23.46
N VAL A 397 -7.02 7.88 23.33
CA VAL A 397 -7.84 6.75 22.87
C VAL A 397 -8.29 5.86 24.03
N SER A 398 -9.32 5.03 23.80
CA SER A 398 -9.81 4.09 24.81
C SER A 398 -8.74 3.07 25.23
N GLN A 399 -8.67 2.78 26.53
CA GLN A 399 -7.79 1.74 27.07
C GLN A 399 -8.03 0.41 26.35
N GLY A 400 -6.95 -0.27 25.96
CA GLY A 400 -7.01 -1.54 25.24
C GLY A 400 -7.04 -1.40 23.72
N LYS A 401 -7.14 -0.19 23.15
CA LYS A 401 -7.21 -0.02 21.69
C LYS A 401 -5.95 -0.54 20.98
N TYR A 402 -4.77 -0.29 21.53
CA TYR A 402 -3.49 -0.74 20.97
C TYR A 402 -3.07 -2.07 21.60
N THR A 403 -3.17 -2.17 22.93
CA THR A 403 -2.72 -3.36 23.68
C THR A 403 -3.58 -4.60 23.43
N VAL A 404 -4.90 -4.46 23.26
CA VAL A 404 -5.82 -5.58 22.98
C VAL A 404 -6.30 -5.55 21.53
N GLY A 405 -6.65 -4.37 21.01
CA GLY A 405 -7.18 -4.20 19.66
C GLY A 405 -6.14 -4.51 18.58
N LEU A 406 -4.91 -4.01 18.73
CA LEU A 406 -3.79 -4.35 17.84
C LEU A 406 -2.97 -5.54 18.38
N GLY A 407 -3.00 -5.78 19.69
CA GLY A 407 -2.18 -6.81 20.36
C GLY A 407 -0.73 -6.40 20.57
N GLN A 408 -0.45 -5.10 20.58
CA GLN A 408 0.90 -4.53 20.67
C GLN A 408 1.19 -4.07 22.10
N SER A 409 2.32 -4.48 22.69
CA SER A 409 2.70 -4.05 24.04
C SER A 409 3.68 -2.88 24.02
N LYS A 410 4.69 -2.94 23.16
CA LYS A 410 5.75 -1.93 23.07
C LYS A 410 6.11 -1.70 21.61
N MET A 411 6.57 -0.49 21.29
CA MET A 411 7.02 -0.12 19.95
C MET A 411 8.45 0.41 20.02
N GLY A 412 9.38 -0.32 19.41
CA GLY A 412 10.77 0.11 19.24
C GLY A 412 10.87 1.15 18.13
N PHE A 413 11.74 2.13 18.31
CA PHE A 413 11.93 3.21 17.33
C PHE A 413 13.38 3.66 17.31
N CYS A 414 13.81 4.18 16.16
CA CYS A 414 15.14 4.74 15.98
C CYS A 414 15.13 6.24 16.31
N SER A 415 16.23 6.70 16.92
CA SER A 415 16.55 8.13 16.98
C SER A 415 17.20 8.60 15.66
N ASP A 416 17.69 9.83 15.62
CA ASP A 416 18.48 10.37 14.51
C ASP A 416 19.87 9.72 14.35
N ARG A 417 20.29 8.89 15.33
CA ARG A 417 21.54 8.10 15.29
C ARG A 417 21.44 6.82 14.50
N GLU A 418 20.24 6.33 14.20
CA GLU A 418 20.05 5.04 13.52
C GLU A 418 19.28 5.21 12.21
N ASP A 419 19.82 4.62 11.15
CA ASP A 419 19.20 4.54 9.83
C ASP A 419 19.31 3.11 9.28
N ILE A 420 18.72 2.86 8.10
CA ILE A 420 18.71 1.52 7.50
C ILE A 420 20.11 0.92 7.37
N ASN A 421 21.11 1.73 6.98
CA ASN A 421 22.48 1.24 6.84
C ASN A 421 23.06 0.83 8.18
N SER A 422 22.85 1.65 9.23
CA SER A 422 23.38 1.36 10.56
C SER A 422 22.72 0.13 11.19
N LEU A 423 21.41 -0.07 10.97
CA LEU A 423 20.70 -1.30 11.37
C LEU A 423 21.30 -2.53 10.68
N CYS A 424 21.47 -2.48 9.36
CA CYS A 424 22.00 -3.59 8.57
C CYS A 424 23.48 -3.87 8.88
N LEU A 425 24.32 -2.84 9.05
CA LEU A 425 25.72 -2.99 9.48
C LEU A 425 25.81 -3.68 10.85
N THR A 426 24.93 -3.30 11.78
CA THR A 426 24.89 -3.89 13.13
C THR A 426 24.48 -5.35 13.09
N ALA A 427 23.39 -5.69 12.40
CA ALA A 427 22.93 -7.07 12.29
C ALA A 427 23.96 -7.97 11.59
N LEU A 428 24.58 -7.49 10.51
CA LEU A 428 25.59 -8.25 9.78
C LEU A 428 26.86 -8.45 10.62
N ALA A 429 27.42 -7.39 11.20
CA ALA A 429 28.63 -7.49 12.01
C ALA A 429 28.44 -8.44 13.20
N ARG A 430 27.29 -8.37 13.89
CA ARG A 430 26.97 -9.28 15.01
C ARG A 430 26.83 -10.73 14.56
N LEU A 431 26.20 -10.98 13.41
CA LEU A 431 26.07 -12.33 12.84
C LEU A 431 27.45 -12.93 12.57
N MET A 432 28.32 -12.18 11.90
CA MET A 432 29.67 -12.63 11.54
C MET A 432 30.53 -12.89 12.79
N GLU A 433 30.47 -12.00 13.79
CA GLU A 433 31.16 -12.17 15.07
C GLU A 433 30.67 -13.40 15.85
N ARG A 434 29.35 -13.60 15.89
CA ARG A 434 28.74 -14.70 16.64
C ARG A 434 29.01 -16.06 16.00
N THR A 435 28.98 -16.12 14.66
CA THR A 435 29.22 -17.36 13.92
C THR A 435 30.70 -17.65 13.70
N ARG A 436 31.57 -16.63 13.87
CA ARG A 436 33.00 -16.67 13.54
C ARG A 436 33.28 -17.05 12.09
N VAL A 437 32.34 -16.78 11.19
CA VAL A 437 32.53 -16.95 9.75
C VAL A 437 33.36 -15.76 9.24
N GLY A 438 34.50 -16.05 8.61
CA GLY A 438 35.32 -15.00 7.98
C GLY A 438 34.60 -14.37 6.79
N TYR A 439 34.76 -13.06 6.61
CA TYR A 439 34.14 -12.30 5.52
C TYR A 439 34.53 -12.83 4.13
N GLU A 440 35.68 -13.48 3.99
CA GLU A 440 36.16 -14.15 2.78
C GLU A 440 35.30 -15.36 2.35
N ASN A 441 34.53 -15.95 3.28
CA ASN A 441 33.70 -17.13 3.04
C ASN A 441 32.28 -16.78 2.57
N ILE A 442 32.00 -15.51 2.27
CA ILE A 442 30.71 -15.05 1.75
C ILE A 442 30.83 -14.78 0.26
N GLY A 443 30.03 -15.45 -0.55
CA GLY A 443 29.99 -15.28 -2.02
C GLY A 443 28.78 -14.50 -2.52
N ARG A 444 27.75 -14.35 -1.68
CA ARG A 444 26.58 -13.52 -1.98
C ARG A 444 26.10 -12.77 -0.75
N LEU A 445 25.79 -11.49 -0.91
CA LEU A 445 25.18 -10.62 0.10
C LEU A 445 24.03 -9.85 -0.55
N GLU A 446 22.82 -10.00 -0.03
CA GLU A 446 21.64 -9.33 -0.56
C GLU A 446 20.78 -8.71 0.54
N VAL A 447 20.27 -7.50 0.30
CA VAL A 447 19.47 -6.74 1.27
C VAL A 447 18.03 -6.64 0.81
N GLY A 448 17.09 -7.01 1.68
CA GLY A 448 15.68 -6.72 1.53
C GLY A 448 15.28 -5.52 2.38
N THR A 449 14.81 -4.44 1.76
CA THR A 449 14.34 -3.26 2.50
C THR A 449 13.32 -2.47 1.68
N GLU A 450 12.46 -1.73 2.37
CA GLU A 450 11.60 -0.68 1.80
C GLU A 450 11.89 0.71 2.39
N THR A 451 12.97 0.83 3.17
CA THR A 451 13.45 2.07 3.79
C THR A 451 14.52 2.69 2.90
N ILE A 452 14.09 3.51 1.94
CA ILE A 452 14.96 4.05 0.89
C ILE A 452 15.54 5.39 1.33
N ILE A 453 16.87 5.46 1.46
CA ILE A 453 17.61 6.70 1.75
C ILE A 453 18.45 7.19 0.57
N ASP A 454 18.65 6.35 -0.44
CA ASP A 454 19.26 6.68 -1.73
C ASP A 454 18.52 5.90 -2.82
N LYS A 455 18.22 6.55 -3.95
CA LYS A 455 17.41 5.96 -5.04
C LYS A 455 18.22 5.08 -5.99
N SER A 456 19.55 5.14 -5.92
CA SER A 456 20.46 4.41 -6.81
C SER A 456 21.48 3.58 -6.04
N LYS A 457 22.03 4.09 -4.94
CA LYS A 457 23.05 3.38 -4.16
C LYS A 457 22.38 2.42 -3.19
N SER A 458 22.65 1.13 -3.36
CA SER A 458 22.15 0.07 -2.51
C SER A 458 22.75 0.07 -1.11
N VAL A 459 21.98 -0.33 -0.11
CA VAL A 459 22.43 -0.65 1.25
C VAL A 459 23.51 -1.74 1.19
N LYS A 460 23.36 -2.74 0.32
CA LYS A 460 24.40 -3.77 0.08
C LYS A 460 25.77 -3.15 -0.17
N SER A 461 25.85 -2.11 -0.99
CA SER A 461 27.13 -1.45 -1.29
C SER A 461 27.74 -0.72 -0.08
N VAL A 462 26.93 -0.33 0.91
CA VAL A 462 27.39 0.25 2.19
C VAL A 462 27.92 -0.86 3.10
N LEU A 463 27.26 -2.03 3.11
CA LEU A 463 27.71 -3.20 3.89
C LEU A 463 29.06 -3.75 3.44
N MET A 464 29.46 -3.51 2.18
CA MET A 464 30.78 -3.90 1.67
C MET A 464 31.95 -3.30 2.47
N GLN A 465 31.74 -2.20 3.22
CA GLN A 465 32.75 -1.67 4.16
C GLN A 465 33.24 -2.72 5.17
N LEU A 466 32.38 -3.66 5.58
CA LEU A 466 32.79 -4.73 6.49
C LEU A 466 33.68 -5.79 5.82
N PHE A 467 33.70 -5.83 4.50
CA PHE A 467 34.47 -6.80 3.71
C PHE A 467 35.81 -6.23 3.21
N GLU A 468 35.99 -4.91 3.22
CA GLU A 468 37.17 -4.22 2.67
C GLU A 468 38.48 -4.75 3.28
N ASP A 469 38.55 -4.89 4.61
CA ASP A 469 39.74 -5.39 5.31
C ASP A 469 40.10 -6.85 4.95
N SER A 470 39.10 -7.66 4.57
CA SER A 470 39.33 -9.04 4.13
C SER A 470 39.81 -9.13 2.68
N GLY A 471 39.69 -8.05 1.90
CA GLY A 471 39.93 -8.03 0.46
C GLY A 471 38.84 -8.72 -0.38
N ASN A 472 37.79 -9.28 0.25
CA ASN A 472 36.71 -9.96 -0.46
C ASN A 472 35.72 -8.98 -1.10
N THR A 473 35.93 -8.68 -2.37
CA THR A 473 35.06 -7.79 -3.15
C THR A 473 34.19 -8.53 -4.17
N ASP A 474 34.52 -9.80 -4.46
CA ASP A 474 33.76 -10.68 -5.35
C ASP A 474 32.59 -11.31 -4.59
N VAL A 475 31.56 -10.50 -4.34
CA VAL A 475 30.35 -10.87 -3.59
C VAL A 475 29.12 -10.44 -4.39
N GLU A 476 28.36 -11.41 -4.91
CA GLU A 476 27.13 -11.15 -5.66
C GLU A 476 26.01 -10.57 -4.78
N GLY A 477 24.94 -10.07 -5.41
CA GLY A 477 23.76 -9.53 -4.74
C GLY A 477 23.78 -8.00 -4.58
N ILE A 478 22.60 -7.43 -4.42
CA ILE A 478 22.32 -5.99 -4.29
C ILE A 478 21.13 -5.80 -3.32
N ASP A 479 20.29 -4.78 -3.53
CA ASP A 479 19.04 -4.62 -2.80
C ASP A 479 17.87 -5.14 -3.63
N THR A 480 16.85 -5.66 -2.96
CA THR A 480 15.58 -6.09 -3.56
C THR A 480 14.40 -5.55 -2.75
N THR A 481 13.44 -4.94 -3.45
CA THR A 481 12.38 -4.14 -2.81
C THR A 481 11.01 -4.45 -3.40
N ASN A 482 10.09 -4.83 -2.53
CA ASN A 482 8.64 -4.69 -2.71
C ASN A 482 7.99 -4.67 -1.33
N ALA A 483 7.86 -3.48 -0.73
CA ALA A 483 7.35 -3.32 0.64
C ALA A 483 7.99 -4.35 1.60
N CYS A 484 7.20 -4.93 2.50
CA CYS A 484 7.66 -5.91 3.49
C CYS A 484 8.07 -7.28 2.90
N TYR A 485 8.00 -7.49 1.58
CA TYR A 485 8.36 -8.76 0.93
C TYR A 485 9.86 -8.87 0.60
N GLY A 486 10.60 -7.75 0.53
CA GLY A 486 11.99 -7.70 0.05
C GLY A 486 12.92 -8.71 0.71
N GLY A 487 12.85 -8.89 2.04
CA GLY A 487 13.67 -9.88 2.75
C GLY A 487 13.42 -11.33 2.32
N THR A 488 12.18 -11.67 1.95
CA THR A 488 11.83 -13.01 1.43
C THR A 488 12.30 -13.18 0.00
N ALA A 489 12.23 -12.14 -0.83
CA ALA A 489 12.82 -12.16 -2.17
C ALA A 489 14.34 -12.43 -2.09
N ALA A 490 15.05 -11.72 -1.21
CA ALA A 490 16.48 -11.92 -0.99
C ALA A 490 16.82 -13.34 -0.49
N LEU A 491 16.01 -13.90 0.42
CA LEU A 491 16.15 -15.29 0.87
C LEU A 491 15.99 -16.28 -0.29
N ILE A 492 14.96 -16.11 -1.10
CA ILE A 492 14.71 -16.97 -2.26
C ILE A 492 15.85 -16.86 -3.27
N ASN A 493 16.35 -15.65 -3.54
CA ASN A 493 17.47 -15.41 -4.44
C ASN A 493 18.76 -16.08 -3.94
N ALA A 494 19.04 -16.00 -2.63
CA ALA A 494 20.20 -16.65 -2.01
C ALA A 494 20.13 -18.17 -2.12
N VAL A 495 18.98 -18.78 -1.81
CA VAL A 495 18.79 -20.23 -1.95
C VAL A 495 18.92 -20.66 -3.42
N ASN A 496 18.30 -19.93 -4.34
CA ASN A 496 18.39 -20.24 -5.77
C ASN A 496 19.84 -20.08 -6.29
N TRP A 497 20.60 -19.11 -5.79
CA TRP A 497 22.02 -18.93 -6.15
C TRP A 497 22.87 -20.12 -5.68
N ILE A 498 22.69 -20.59 -4.44
CA ILE A 498 23.39 -21.79 -3.91
C ILE A 498 23.03 -23.03 -4.76
N GLU A 499 21.78 -23.16 -5.19
CA GLU A 499 21.32 -24.28 -6.02
C GLU A 499 21.66 -24.12 -7.52
N SER A 500 22.32 -23.02 -7.91
CA SER A 500 22.66 -22.73 -9.30
C SER A 500 24.04 -23.23 -9.71
N SER A 501 24.30 -23.24 -11.03
CA SER A 501 25.64 -23.50 -11.57
C SER A 501 26.67 -22.41 -11.24
N SER A 502 26.22 -21.23 -10.80
CA SER A 502 27.10 -20.11 -10.43
C SER A 502 27.55 -20.17 -8.97
N TRP A 503 27.09 -21.16 -8.20
CA TRP A 503 27.53 -21.32 -6.82
C TRP A 503 29.02 -21.68 -6.76
N ASP A 504 29.77 -20.96 -5.94
CA ASP A 504 31.22 -21.05 -5.80
C ASP A 504 31.66 -21.78 -4.52
N GLY A 505 30.72 -22.37 -3.79
CA GLY A 505 30.95 -23.08 -2.53
C GLY A 505 30.93 -22.19 -1.28
N ARG A 506 30.84 -20.87 -1.42
CA ARG A 506 30.76 -19.92 -0.29
C ARG A 506 29.33 -19.77 0.22
N TYR A 507 29.18 -19.18 1.41
CA TYR A 507 27.87 -18.90 2.00
C TYR A 507 27.21 -17.70 1.33
N ALA A 508 25.88 -17.64 1.43
CA ALA A 508 25.11 -16.44 1.13
C ALA A 508 24.64 -15.79 2.44
N VAL A 509 24.60 -14.46 2.49
CA VAL A 509 24.04 -13.69 3.59
C VAL A 509 22.87 -12.86 3.10
N VAL A 510 21.77 -12.94 3.84
CA VAL A 510 20.55 -12.18 3.55
C VAL A 510 20.31 -11.25 4.72
N VAL A 511 20.18 -9.95 4.44
CA VAL A 511 19.86 -8.95 5.47
C VAL A 511 18.50 -8.35 5.14
N ALA A 512 17.52 -8.51 6.03
CA ALA A 512 16.28 -7.76 5.98
C ALA A 512 16.36 -6.63 7.00
N GLY A 513 16.01 -5.40 6.64
CA GLY A 513 16.09 -4.27 7.57
C GLY A 513 15.13 -3.17 7.20
N ASP A 514 14.55 -2.50 8.19
CA ASP A 514 13.61 -1.41 7.94
C ASP A 514 13.33 -0.56 9.19
N ILE A 515 12.87 0.66 8.92
CA ILE A 515 12.34 1.60 9.90
C ILE A 515 10.88 1.93 9.49
N ALA A 516 9.92 1.34 10.20
CA ALA A 516 8.51 1.53 9.96
C ALA A 516 7.97 2.71 10.75
N VAL A 517 7.86 3.86 10.08
CA VAL A 517 7.31 5.10 10.63
C VAL A 517 6.09 5.56 9.85
N TYR A 518 5.14 6.18 10.57
CA TYR A 518 3.90 6.69 10.01
C TYR A 518 3.61 8.11 10.51
N ALA A 519 2.90 8.87 9.67
CA ALA A 519 2.34 10.16 10.03
C ALA A 519 1.46 10.06 11.29
N ARG A 520 1.21 11.21 11.93
CA ARG A 520 0.33 11.26 13.12
C ARG A 520 -1.07 10.77 12.72
N GLY A 521 -1.56 9.76 13.43
CA GLY A 521 -2.83 9.13 13.11
C GLY A 521 -2.89 7.68 13.57
N PRO A 522 -3.94 6.94 13.16
CA PRO A 522 -4.24 5.60 13.68
C PRO A 522 -3.21 4.52 13.27
N ALA A 523 -2.35 4.78 12.28
CA ALA A 523 -1.30 3.85 11.85
C ALA A 523 0.00 3.99 12.67
N ARG A 524 0.25 5.13 13.31
CA ARG A 524 1.48 5.37 14.09
C ARG A 524 1.77 4.31 15.15
N PRO A 525 0.80 3.79 15.91
CA PRO A 525 1.03 2.73 16.90
C PRO A 525 1.44 1.37 16.29
N THR A 526 1.39 1.22 14.97
CA THR A 526 1.81 0.00 14.26
C THR A 526 3.21 0.10 13.66
N GLY A 527 3.97 1.15 14.01
CA GLY A 527 5.37 1.28 13.62
C GLY A 527 6.28 0.25 14.32
N GLY A 528 7.58 0.40 14.08
CA GLY A 528 8.63 -0.46 14.62
C GLY A 528 9.93 -0.28 13.85
N ALA A 529 11.02 -0.86 14.32
CA ALA A 529 12.29 -0.84 13.60
C ALA A 529 13.15 -2.04 13.98
N GLY A 530 13.92 -2.54 13.03
CA GLY A 530 14.86 -3.63 13.26
C GLY A 530 15.49 -4.16 11.99
N ALA A 531 16.44 -5.07 12.16
CA ALA A 531 17.08 -5.81 11.09
C ALA A 531 17.30 -7.27 11.50
N VAL A 532 17.23 -8.17 10.52
CA VAL A 532 17.52 -9.59 10.68
C VAL A 532 18.55 -10.00 9.62
N ALA A 533 19.68 -10.54 10.05
CA ALA A 533 20.68 -11.11 9.16
C ALA A 533 20.64 -12.64 9.24
N MET A 534 20.65 -13.31 8.10
CA MET A 534 20.56 -14.77 7.99
C MET A 534 21.72 -15.30 7.16
N LEU A 535 22.43 -16.29 7.70
CA LEU A 535 23.45 -17.03 6.98
C LEU A 535 22.79 -18.23 6.29
N ILE A 536 22.99 -18.35 4.98
CA ILE A 536 22.37 -19.38 4.13
C ILE A 536 23.47 -20.30 3.57
N GLY A 537 23.22 -21.60 3.60
CA GLY A 537 24.15 -22.61 3.10
C GLY A 537 23.54 -24.02 3.04
N PRO A 538 24.30 -25.00 2.54
CA PRO A 538 23.91 -26.41 2.57
C PRO A 538 23.94 -26.97 4.01
N HIS A 539 23.28 -28.11 4.22
CA HIS A 539 23.22 -28.80 5.52
C HIS A 539 22.69 -27.91 6.66
N ALA A 540 21.69 -27.09 6.34
CA ALA A 540 21.10 -26.16 7.27
C ALA A 540 20.22 -26.87 8.33
N PRO A 541 20.15 -26.35 9.57
CA PRO A 541 19.17 -26.81 10.56
C PRO A 541 17.73 -26.43 10.17
N LEU A 542 17.55 -25.33 9.44
CA LEU A 542 16.26 -24.90 8.90
C LEU A 542 16.27 -24.98 7.38
N ILE A 543 15.82 -26.11 6.85
CA ILE A 543 15.93 -26.47 5.44
C ILE A 543 14.73 -25.92 4.67
N LEU A 544 14.96 -25.23 3.55
CA LEU A 544 13.85 -24.77 2.71
C LEU A 544 13.25 -25.96 1.93
N GLU A 545 11.95 -26.22 2.06
CA GLU A 545 11.33 -27.34 1.34
C GLU A 545 11.22 -27.03 -0.17
N ARG A 546 12.02 -27.76 -0.96
CA ARG A 546 12.07 -27.61 -2.43
C ARG A 546 10.70 -27.80 -3.07
N GLY A 547 10.36 -26.90 -3.98
CA GLY A 547 9.09 -26.94 -4.71
C GLY A 547 7.85 -26.54 -3.90
N LEU A 548 7.93 -26.39 -2.58
CA LEU A 548 6.78 -26.02 -1.72
C LEU A 548 6.70 -24.50 -1.47
N ARG A 549 6.53 -23.74 -2.56
CA ARG A 549 6.34 -22.28 -2.53
C ARG A 549 5.05 -21.90 -3.27
N GLY A 550 4.09 -21.30 -2.57
CA GLY A 550 2.87 -20.73 -3.14
C GLY A 550 2.93 -19.21 -3.17
N SER A 551 3.09 -18.62 -4.35
CA SER A 551 3.22 -17.17 -4.51
C SER A 551 1.99 -16.56 -5.16
N HIS A 552 1.67 -15.33 -4.77
CA HIS A 552 0.62 -14.51 -5.37
C HIS A 552 1.12 -13.07 -5.47
N MET A 553 1.00 -12.49 -6.66
CA MET A 553 1.40 -11.11 -6.94
C MET A 553 0.29 -10.46 -7.76
N CYS A 554 -0.06 -9.23 -7.42
CA CYS A 554 -1.15 -8.49 -8.06
C CYS A 554 -0.82 -7.00 -8.04
N HIS A 555 -1.30 -6.24 -9.01
CA HIS A 555 -1.17 -4.78 -8.98
C HIS A 555 -2.30 -4.17 -8.15
N VAL A 556 -1.96 -3.54 -7.01
CA VAL A 556 -2.89 -2.88 -6.10
C VAL A 556 -2.25 -1.64 -5.46
N TYR A 557 -3.09 -0.76 -4.89
CA TYR A 557 -2.67 0.46 -4.19
C TYR A 557 -3.13 0.44 -2.72
N ASP A 558 -2.85 -0.65 -2.02
CA ASP A 558 -3.25 -0.83 -0.62
C ASP A 558 -2.35 -0.08 0.36
N PHE A 559 -1.04 -0.12 0.13
CA PHE A 559 -0.02 0.66 0.82
C PHE A 559 1.14 0.90 -0.14
N TYR A 560 1.58 2.15 -0.26
CA TYR A 560 2.67 2.55 -1.16
C TYR A 560 3.29 3.88 -0.74
N LYS A 561 4.52 4.17 -1.17
CA LYS A 561 5.27 5.40 -0.84
C LYS A 561 5.50 6.23 -2.12
N PRO A 562 4.49 6.98 -2.60
CA PRO A 562 4.62 7.75 -3.85
C PRO A 562 5.38 9.07 -3.64
N ASP A 563 5.32 9.63 -2.43
CA ASP A 563 6.00 10.87 -2.06
C ASP A 563 7.45 10.57 -1.65
N LEU A 564 8.40 10.89 -2.53
CA LEU A 564 9.83 10.68 -2.28
C LEU A 564 10.42 11.71 -1.31
N THR A 565 9.65 12.73 -0.92
CA THR A 565 10.07 13.75 0.06
C THR A 565 9.66 13.39 1.48
N SER A 566 8.81 12.39 1.67
CA SER A 566 8.36 11.92 2.98
C SER A 566 8.74 10.46 3.20
N GLU A 567 9.07 10.11 4.44
CA GLU A 567 9.24 8.70 4.83
C GLU A 567 7.88 7.99 5.01
N TYR A 568 6.79 8.76 5.09
CA TYR A 568 5.47 8.24 5.41
C TYR A 568 4.77 7.63 4.19
N PRO A 569 4.16 6.45 4.35
CA PRO A 569 3.41 5.82 3.28
C PRO A 569 2.01 6.42 3.10
N THR A 570 1.47 6.32 1.89
CA THR A 570 0.04 6.40 1.62
C THR A 570 -0.58 5.03 1.90
N VAL A 571 -1.60 4.98 2.76
CA VAL A 571 -2.18 3.72 3.24
C VAL A 571 -3.70 3.76 3.19
N ASP A 572 -4.30 2.81 2.47
CA ASP A 572 -5.71 2.44 2.64
C ASP A 572 -5.78 1.26 3.62
N GLY A 573 -6.10 1.58 4.89
CA GLY A 573 -6.13 0.58 5.97
C GLY A 573 -7.15 -0.54 5.75
N LYS A 574 -8.27 -0.26 5.06
CA LYS A 574 -9.27 -1.30 4.77
C LYS A 574 -8.79 -2.17 3.62
N LEU A 575 -8.33 -1.55 2.53
CA LEU A 575 -7.84 -2.29 1.36
C LEU A 575 -6.62 -3.16 1.70
N SER A 576 -5.69 -2.67 2.53
CA SER A 576 -4.50 -3.44 2.95
C SER A 576 -4.84 -4.73 3.70
N ILE A 577 -5.84 -4.72 4.59
CA ILE A 577 -6.31 -5.95 5.25
C ILE A 577 -6.94 -6.92 4.25
N GLN A 578 -7.74 -6.41 3.31
CA GLN A 578 -8.36 -7.24 2.26
C GLN A 578 -7.30 -7.86 1.33
N CYS A 579 -6.32 -7.06 0.87
CA CYS A 579 -5.21 -7.50 0.04
C CYS A 579 -4.35 -8.54 0.77
N TYR A 580 -4.05 -8.33 2.05
CA TYR A 580 -3.33 -9.31 2.88
C TYR A 580 -4.07 -10.66 2.94
N LEU A 581 -5.36 -10.66 3.29
CA LEU A 581 -6.14 -11.89 3.46
C LEU A 581 -6.41 -12.61 2.13
N SER A 582 -6.66 -11.86 1.05
CA SER A 582 -6.82 -12.43 -0.30
C SER A 582 -5.53 -13.05 -0.83
N ALA A 583 -4.38 -12.42 -0.56
CA ALA A 583 -3.07 -12.98 -0.89
C ALA A 583 -2.78 -14.23 -0.05
N LEU A 584 -3.18 -14.24 1.23
CA LEU A 584 -3.07 -15.43 2.09
C LEU A 584 -3.87 -16.61 1.54
N ASP A 585 -5.13 -16.39 1.16
CA ASP A 585 -5.99 -17.42 0.55
C ASP A 585 -5.32 -18.01 -0.70
N SER A 586 -4.83 -17.13 -1.60
CA SER A 586 -4.21 -17.52 -2.87
C SER A 586 -2.88 -18.27 -2.70
N CYS A 587 -2.03 -17.78 -1.79
CA CYS A 587 -0.75 -18.40 -1.45
C CYS A 587 -0.96 -19.77 -0.79
N TYR A 588 -1.89 -19.87 0.16
CA TYR A 588 -2.20 -21.11 0.85
C TYR A 588 -2.80 -22.16 -0.09
N ALA A 589 -3.76 -21.77 -0.94
CA ALA A 589 -4.32 -22.67 -1.95
C ALA A 589 -3.25 -23.23 -2.90
N THR A 590 -2.31 -22.38 -3.33
CA THR A 590 -1.20 -22.80 -4.20
C THR A 590 -0.18 -23.67 -3.47
N TYR A 591 0.17 -23.31 -2.24
CA TYR A 591 1.06 -24.09 -1.38
C TYR A 591 0.48 -25.49 -1.11
N SER A 592 -0.79 -25.57 -0.72
CA SER A 592 -1.48 -26.85 -0.47
C SER A 592 -1.59 -27.69 -1.73
N ARG A 593 -1.88 -27.09 -2.90
CA ARG A 593 -1.88 -27.81 -4.18
C ARG A 593 -0.52 -28.43 -4.50
N LYS A 594 0.57 -27.68 -4.33
CA LYS A 594 1.93 -28.18 -4.56
C LYS A 594 2.30 -29.26 -3.54
N ALA A 595 1.99 -29.06 -2.26
CA ALA A 595 2.24 -30.04 -1.21
C ALA A 595 1.50 -31.36 -1.45
N ASN A 596 0.28 -31.31 -1.99
CA ASN A 596 -0.49 -32.51 -2.34
C ASN A 596 0.04 -33.21 -3.59
N ALA A 597 0.61 -32.47 -4.56
CA ALA A 597 1.17 -33.05 -5.78
C ALA A 597 2.48 -33.81 -5.54
N THR A 598 3.25 -33.42 -4.52
CA THR A 598 4.53 -34.06 -4.18
C THR A 598 4.37 -35.27 -3.26
N LYS A 599 3.17 -35.51 -2.71
CA LYS A 599 2.90 -36.62 -1.78
C LYS A 599 2.42 -37.88 -2.51
N ASP A 600 2.67 -39.03 -1.88
CA ASP A 600 1.97 -40.27 -2.21
C ASP A 600 0.46 -40.12 -1.94
N ALA A 601 -0.39 -40.68 -2.79
CA ALA A 601 -1.85 -40.53 -2.75
C ALA A 601 -2.48 -41.11 -1.47
N SER A 602 -1.71 -41.85 -0.68
CA SER A 602 -2.06 -42.43 0.62
C SER A 602 -2.00 -41.44 1.79
N LEU A 603 -1.32 -40.28 1.63
CA LEU A 603 -1.14 -39.30 2.70
C LEU A 603 -2.28 -38.27 2.74
N PRO A 604 -2.66 -37.79 3.95
CA PRO A 604 -3.73 -36.80 4.10
C PRO A 604 -3.37 -35.47 3.41
N THR A 605 -4.42 -34.84 2.87
CA THR A 605 -4.39 -33.53 2.22
C THR A 605 -3.75 -32.47 3.14
N MET A 606 -2.89 -31.64 2.57
CA MET A 606 -2.26 -30.52 3.27
C MET A 606 -3.33 -29.63 3.91
N SER A 607 -3.25 -29.51 5.24
CA SER A 607 -4.09 -28.64 6.08
C SER A 607 -3.27 -28.15 7.29
N LEU A 608 -3.82 -27.26 8.11
CA LEU A 608 -3.17 -26.73 9.31
C LEU A 608 -2.67 -27.81 10.29
N ASP A 609 -3.30 -28.98 10.30
CA ASP A 609 -2.89 -30.10 11.18
C ASP A 609 -1.51 -30.66 10.80
N GLN A 610 -1.11 -30.54 9.54
CA GLN A 610 0.18 -31.02 9.02
C GLN A 610 1.32 -29.99 9.18
N LEU A 611 1.03 -28.82 9.75
CA LEU A 611 2.00 -27.77 10.04
C LEU A 611 2.21 -27.70 11.54
N ASP A 612 3.44 -27.86 12.02
CA ASP A 612 3.73 -27.74 13.45
C ASP A 612 3.69 -26.27 13.91
N ALA A 613 4.06 -25.36 13.01
CA ALA A 613 4.00 -23.93 13.23
C ALA A 613 3.61 -23.16 11.97
N VAL A 614 2.97 -22.02 12.15
CA VAL A 614 2.67 -21.06 11.08
C VAL A 614 3.06 -19.66 11.54
N ILE A 615 4.01 -19.08 10.81
CA ILE A 615 4.62 -17.78 11.08
C ILE A 615 4.19 -16.83 9.97
N PHE A 616 3.86 -15.60 10.32
CA PHE A 616 3.32 -14.63 9.39
C PHE A 616 4.15 -13.35 9.43
N HIS A 617 4.20 -12.63 8.30
CA HIS A 617 4.46 -11.20 8.35
C HIS A 617 3.47 -10.55 9.32
N SER A 618 3.99 -9.82 10.30
CA SER A 618 3.26 -9.35 11.48
C SER A 618 3.25 -7.82 11.55
N PRO A 619 2.35 -7.12 10.83
CA PRO A 619 2.13 -5.68 11.01
C PRO A 619 1.67 -5.34 12.44
N PHE A 620 0.81 -6.19 12.99
CA PHE A 620 0.37 -6.16 14.38
C PHE A 620 -0.21 -7.53 14.74
N CYS A 621 -0.14 -7.90 16.03
CA CYS A 621 -0.45 -9.26 16.48
C CYS A 621 -1.90 -9.69 16.20
N LYS A 622 -2.87 -8.76 16.24
CA LYS A 622 -4.27 -9.09 15.97
C LYS A 622 -4.51 -9.56 14.54
N LEU A 623 -3.82 -8.99 13.54
CA LEU A 623 -3.94 -9.45 12.16
C LEU A 623 -3.45 -10.89 12.03
N VAL A 624 -2.35 -11.25 12.69
CA VAL A 624 -1.82 -12.61 12.67
C VAL A 624 -2.80 -13.63 13.26
N GLN A 625 -3.49 -13.26 14.35
CA GLN A 625 -4.55 -14.09 14.91
C GLN A 625 -5.70 -14.32 13.90
N LYS A 626 -6.11 -13.25 13.18
CA LYS A 626 -7.10 -13.35 12.10
C LYS A 626 -6.59 -14.19 10.93
N SER A 627 -5.32 -14.10 10.59
CA SER A 627 -4.70 -14.86 9.49
C SER A 627 -4.75 -16.36 9.74
N LEU A 628 -4.43 -16.83 10.96
CA LEU A 628 -4.56 -18.25 11.27
C LEU A 628 -6.02 -18.72 11.27
N ALA A 629 -6.93 -17.90 11.80
CA ALA A 629 -8.37 -18.16 11.70
C ALA A 629 -8.83 -18.26 10.23
N ARG A 630 -8.27 -17.43 9.35
CA ARG A 630 -8.53 -17.47 7.91
C ARG A 630 -8.02 -18.74 7.25
N LEU A 631 -6.85 -19.25 7.65
CA LEU A 631 -6.38 -20.56 7.19
C LEU A 631 -7.31 -21.70 7.66
N SER A 632 -7.80 -21.63 8.89
CA SER A 632 -8.80 -22.58 9.40
C SER A 632 -10.11 -22.53 8.60
N PHE A 633 -10.53 -21.34 8.15
CA PHE A 633 -11.67 -21.20 7.25
C PHE A 633 -11.40 -21.78 5.86
N ASN A 634 -10.20 -21.61 5.31
CA ASN A 634 -9.81 -22.26 4.04
C ASN A 634 -9.87 -23.79 4.16
N ASP A 635 -9.34 -24.35 5.25
CA ASP A 635 -9.41 -25.79 5.52
C ASP A 635 -10.85 -26.29 5.69
N PHE A 636 -11.71 -25.50 6.37
CA PHE A 636 -13.13 -25.78 6.48
C PHE A 636 -13.81 -25.86 5.11
N LEU A 637 -13.58 -24.88 4.23
CA LEU A 637 -14.14 -24.89 2.87
C LEU A 637 -13.60 -26.04 2.01
N ALA A 638 -12.33 -26.42 2.19
CA ALA A 638 -11.71 -27.54 1.48
C ALA A 638 -12.12 -28.92 2.02
N THR A 639 -12.64 -29.00 3.25
CA THR A 639 -13.04 -30.27 3.88
C THR A 639 -14.29 -30.83 3.18
N PRO A 640 -14.31 -32.15 2.85
CA PRO A 640 -15.49 -32.84 2.31
C PRO A 640 -16.71 -32.75 3.22
N THR A 641 -17.90 -32.61 2.65
CA THR A 641 -19.15 -32.32 3.38
C THR A 641 -19.47 -33.35 4.48
N ASP A 642 -19.12 -34.62 4.27
CA ASP A 642 -19.29 -35.72 5.20
C ASP A 642 -18.43 -35.62 6.47
N GLN A 643 -17.34 -34.84 6.43
CA GLN A 643 -16.39 -34.69 7.53
C GLN A 643 -16.49 -33.34 8.24
N VAL A 644 -17.22 -32.37 7.68
CA VAL A 644 -17.35 -31.02 8.23
C VAL A 644 -17.94 -31.04 9.63
N THR A 645 -19.03 -31.76 9.86
CA THR A 645 -19.73 -31.79 11.16
C THR A 645 -18.86 -32.35 12.29
N ASN A 646 -17.96 -33.28 11.96
CA ASN A 646 -17.05 -33.87 12.95
C ASN A 646 -15.86 -32.94 13.25
N ARG A 647 -15.32 -32.24 12.25
CA ARG A 647 -14.11 -31.41 12.39
C ARG A 647 -14.40 -29.95 12.78
N TYR A 648 -15.57 -29.44 12.41
CA TYR A 648 -16.00 -28.05 12.60
C TYR A 648 -17.46 -27.97 13.08
N PRO A 649 -17.76 -28.48 14.29
CA PRO A 649 -19.13 -28.57 14.79
C PRO A 649 -19.76 -27.18 14.96
N GLY A 650 -20.95 -26.99 14.39
CA GLY A 650 -21.72 -25.73 14.50
C GLY A 650 -21.30 -24.62 13.54
N LEU A 651 -20.36 -24.88 12.62
CA LEU A 651 -19.89 -23.91 11.61
C LEU A 651 -20.48 -24.17 10.22
N GLU A 652 -21.39 -25.15 10.07
CA GLU A 652 -22.02 -25.53 8.81
C GLU A 652 -22.78 -24.37 8.15
N VAL A 653 -23.27 -23.43 8.95
CA VAL A 653 -23.96 -22.22 8.49
C VAL A 653 -23.11 -21.33 7.57
N PHE A 654 -21.79 -21.46 7.62
CA PHE A 654 -20.86 -20.68 6.80
C PHE A 654 -20.43 -21.40 5.51
N ARG A 655 -20.98 -22.60 5.21
CA ARG A 655 -20.51 -23.44 4.09
C ARG A 655 -20.75 -22.83 2.71
N GLU A 656 -21.84 -22.08 2.52
CA GLU A 656 -22.19 -21.46 1.24
C GLU A 656 -21.46 -20.13 1.00
N LYS A 657 -20.73 -19.63 2.01
CA LYS A 657 -20.01 -18.35 1.91
C LYS A 657 -18.74 -18.52 1.07
N LYS A 658 -18.48 -17.55 0.20
CA LYS A 658 -17.23 -17.48 -0.56
C LYS A 658 -16.14 -16.74 0.22
N LEU A 659 -14.88 -17.06 -0.10
CA LEU A 659 -13.73 -16.37 0.47
C LEU A 659 -13.78 -14.86 0.18
N GLU A 660 -14.10 -14.47 -1.05
CA GLU A 660 -14.13 -13.07 -1.49
C GLU A 660 -15.17 -12.20 -0.75
N ASP A 661 -16.27 -12.80 -0.29
CA ASP A 661 -17.36 -12.09 0.39
C ASP A 661 -17.16 -11.98 1.91
N THR A 662 -16.10 -12.58 2.46
CA THR A 662 -15.94 -12.80 3.91
C THR A 662 -14.77 -12.08 4.55
N TYR A 663 -14.03 -11.24 3.82
CA TYR A 663 -12.86 -10.52 4.37
C TYR A 663 -13.19 -9.60 5.55
N PHE A 664 -14.42 -9.10 5.64
CA PHE A 664 -14.90 -8.24 6.72
C PHE A 664 -16.19 -8.77 7.38
N ASP A 665 -16.53 -10.04 7.13
CA ASP A 665 -17.69 -10.68 7.78
C ASP A 665 -17.32 -11.02 9.24
N ARG A 666 -17.90 -10.25 10.18
CA ARG A 666 -17.58 -10.36 11.61
C ARG A 666 -18.04 -11.67 12.23
N ASP A 667 -19.08 -12.29 11.68
CA ASP A 667 -19.60 -13.55 12.20
C ASP A 667 -18.65 -14.69 11.84
N VAL A 668 -18.17 -14.72 10.59
CA VAL A 668 -17.12 -15.65 10.14
C VAL A 668 -15.83 -15.41 10.93
N GLU A 669 -15.39 -14.16 11.05
CA GLU A 669 -14.18 -13.83 11.83
C GLU A 669 -14.28 -14.36 13.26
N LYS A 670 -15.35 -14.03 13.99
CA LYS A 670 -15.51 -14.43 15.39
C LYS A 670 -15.58 -15.94 15.55
N ALA A 671 -16.32 -16.62 14.68
CA ALA A 671 -16.49 -18.06 14.74
C ALA A 671 -15.16 -18.80 14.51
N PHE A 672 -14.41 -18.44 13.48
CA PHE A 672 -13.14 -19.08 13.16
C PHE A 672 -12.00 -18.67 14.08
N MET A 673 -12.03 -17.46 14.66
CA MET A 673 -11.10 -17.07 15.72
C MET A 673 -11.31 -17.91 16.99
N SER A 674 -12.56 -18.19 17.38
CA SER A 674 -12.86 -19.07 18.52
C SER A 674 -12.44 -20.50 18.23
N GLN A 675 -12.74 -21.02 17.03
CA GLN A 675 -12.42 -22.40 16.65
C GLN A 675 -10.91 -22.64 16.56
N SER A 676 -10.15 -21.67 16.06
CA SER A 676 -8.69 -21.79 15.88
C SER A 676 -7.87 -21.36 17.09
N GLU A 677 -8.49 -20.96 18.21
CA GLU A 677 -7.79 -20.41 19.38
C GLU A 677 -6.73 -21.36 19.95
N ALA A 678 -7.07 -22.66 20.08
CA ALA A 678 -6.15 -23.68 20.55
C ALA A 678 -4.96 -23.87 19.60
N ALA A 679 -5.23 -23.92 18.29
CA ALA A 679 -4.20 -23.99 17.26
C ALA A 679 -3.31 -22.73 17.26
N PHE A 680 -3.90 -21.54 17.43
CA PHE A 680 -3.16 -20.29 17.51
C PHE A 680 -2.19 -20.26 18.69
N ARG A 681 -2.64 -20.70 19.87
CA ARG A 681 -1.80 -20.73 21.08
C ARG A 681 -0.55 -21.58 20.92
N VAL A 682 -0.65 -22.69 20.18
CA VAL A 682 0.45 -23.64 19.98
C VAL A 682 1.29 -23.30 18.75
N LYS A 683 0.66 -23.13 17.60
CA LYS A 683 1.32 -23.06 16.28
C LYS A 683 1.82 -21.67 15.90
N THR A 684 1.29 -20.60 16.49
CA THR A 684 1.56 -19.22 16.02
C THR A 684 1.92 -18.24 17.13
N LYS A 685 1.26 -18.29 18.30
CA LYS A 685 1.49 -17.35 19.40
C LYS A 685 2.97 -17.22 19.83
N PRO A 686 3.77 -18.30 19.90
CA PRO A 686 5.19 -18.18 20.26
C PRO A 686 6.01 -17.35 19.24
N SER A 687 5.56 -17.22 17.99
CA SER A 687 6.22 -16.37 16.99
C SER A 687 5.98 -14.86 17.19
N LEU A 688 5.06 -14.46 18.07
CA LEU A 688 4.65 -13.06 18.21
C LEU A 688 5.44 -12.25 19.25
N LEU A 689 6.45 -12.84 19.90
CA LEU A 689 7.24 -12.16 20.94
C LEU A 689 7.82 -10.83 20.45
N LEU A 690 8.58 -10.85 19.36
CA LEU A 690 9.18 -9.63 18.80
C LEU A 690 8.12 -8.68 18.23
N ALA A 691 7.11 -9.18 17.51
CA ALA A 691 6.06 -8.34 16.95
C ALA A 691 5.32 -7.53 18.03
N SER A 692 5.02 -8.16 19.17
CA SER A 692 4.33 -7.52 20.31
C SER A 692 5.24 -6.55 21.09
N GLN A 693 6.54 -6.83 21.18
CA GLN A 693 7.49 -6.05 21.99
C GLN A 693 8.27 -5.00 21.19
N VAL A 694 8.36 -5.10 19.87
CA VAL A 694 9.13 -4.20 19.00
C VAL A 694 8.24 -3.47 18.02
N GLY A 695 7.14 -4.06 17.56
CA GLY A 695 6.31 -3.47 16.52
C GLY A 695 6.53 -4.07 15.14
N ASN A 696 5.97 -3.41 14.13
CA ASN A 696 6.17 -3.83 12.74
C ASN A 696 7.58 -3.46 12.31
N MET A 697 8.40 -4.45 12.00
CA MET A 697 9.73 -4.19 11.45
C MET A 697 9.71 -4.11 9.91
N TYR A 698 8.58 -4.24 9.21
CA TYR A 698 8.48 -4.45 7.75
C TYR A 698 9.16 -5.74 7.26
N THR A 699 10.16 -5.67 6.36
CA THR A 699 10.80 -6.86 5.76
C THR A 699 11.36 -7.90 6.73
N PRO A 700 11.93 -7.55 7.90
CA PRO A 700 12.41 -8.49 8.89
C PRO A 700 11.27 -9.09 9.73
N SER A 701 10.03 -8.59 9.66
CA SER A 701 8.95 -8.97 10.58
C SER A 701 8.65 -10.48 10.56
N VAL A 702 8.61 -11.11 9.38
CA VAL A 702 8.40 -12.57 9.28
C VAL A 702 9.58 -13.37 9.85
N PHE A 703 10.80 -12.88 9.69
CA PHE A 703 12.02 -13.53 10.20
C PHE A 703 12.25 -13.27 11.69
N GLY A 704 11.81 -12.12 12.20
CA GLY A 704 11.68 -11.87 13.64
C GLY A 704 10.63 -12.78 14.26
N GLY A 705 9.56 -13.11 13.53
CA GLY A 705 8.62 -14.15 13.93
C GLY A 705 9.26 -15.54 14.03
N LEU A 706 10.11 -15.89 13.06
CA LEU A 706 10.91 -17.12 13.07
C LEU A 706 11.88 -17.17 14.26
N ALA A 707 12.63 -16.07 14.49
CA ALA A 707 13.54 -15.97 15.62
C ALA A 707 12.81 -16.07 16.98
N SER A 708 11.63 -15.43 17.09
CA SER A 708 10.77 -15.53 18.27
C SER A 708 10.33 -16.98 18.51
N TYR A 709 9.85 -17.66 17.47
CA TYR A 709 9.43 -19.06 17.57
C TYR A 709 10.57 -19.97 18.02
N ILE A 710 11.78 -19.79 17.47
CA ILE A 710 12.96 -20.57 17.88
C ILE A 710 13.32 -20.27 19.34
N SER A 711 13.33 -19.00 19.76
CA SER A 711 13.68 -18.60 21.13
C SER A 711 12.73 -19.14 22.21
N CYS A 712 11.48 -19.42 21.84
CA CYS A 712 10.45 -19.92 22.75
C CYS A 712 10.37 -21.46 22.83
N ASN A 713 11.14 -22.19 22.03
CA ASN A 713 11.09 -23.66 21.97
C ASN A 713 12.48 -24.27 22.23
N THR A 714 12.51 -25.55 22.64
CA THR A 714 13.76 -26.30 22.82
C THR A 714 14.16 -27.03 21.54
N THR A 715 15.42 -27.46 21.48
CA THR A 715 15.98 -28.28 20.40
C THR A 715 15.16 -29.54 20.12
N GLU A 716 14.73 -30.24 21.17
CA GLU A 716 13.96 -31.49 21.06
C GLU A 716 12.56 -31.23 20.51
N SER A 717 11.94 -30.12 20.92
CA SER A 717 10.61 -29.77 20.44
C SER A 717 10.64 -29.38 18.96
N LEU A 718 11.70 -28.70 18.51
CA LEU A 718 11.82 -28.19 17.14
C LEU A 718 12.20 -29.28 16.13
N ALA A 719 12.92 -30.32 16.56
CA ALA A 719 13.45 -31.35 15.67
C ALA A 719 12.37 -31.97 14.78
N GLY A 720 12.61 -32.01 13.47
CA GLY A 720 11.70 -32.61 12.48
C GLY A 720 10.47 -31.79 12.08
N GLN A 721 10.20 -30.66 12.76
CA GLN A 721 8.99 -29.87 12.52
C GLN A 721 8.89 -29.32 11.10
N ARG A 722 7.65 -29.13 10.64
CA ARG A 722 7.28 -28.33 9.46
C ARG A 722 6.81 -26.94 9.90
N VAL A 723 7.61 -25.92 9.65
CA VAL A 723 7.28 -24.52 9.94
C VAL A 723 6.86 -23.84 8.64
N ALA A 724 5.61 -23.41 8.52
CA ALA A 724 5.17 -22.59 7.39
C ALA A 724 5.40 -21.10 7.66
N LEU A 725 5.83 -20.36 6.65
CA LEU A 725 6.03 -18.92 6.69
C LEU A 725 5.20 -18.27 5.59
N PHE A 726 4.38 -17.29 5.97
CA PHE A 726 3.67 -16.43 5.04
C PHE A 726 4.29 -15.03 5.05
N SER A 727 4.94 -14.68 3.94
CA SER A 727 5.50 -13.36 3.71
C SER A 727 4.57 -12.56 2.80
N TYR A 728 4.35 -11.29 3.14
CA TYR A 728 3.49 -10.35 2.43
C TYR A 728 4.16 -9.00 2.36
N GLY A 729 4.07 -8.34 1.21
CA GLY A 729 4.35 -6.93 1.02
C GLY A 729 3.28 -6.31 0.14
N SER A 730 2.79 -5.14 0.53
CA SER A 730 1.80 -4.36 -0.22
C SER A 730 2.26 -3.98 -1.62
N GLY A 731 1.29 -3.66 -2.50
CA GLY A 731 1.53 -3.37 -3.92
C GLY A 731 1.05 -4.39 -4.96
N LEU A 732 0.91 -5.70 -4.74
CA LEU A 732 1.34 -6.58 -3.65
C LEU A 732 2.14 -7.77 -4.19
N ALA A 733 3.04 -8.29 -3.35
CA ALA A 733 3.74 -9.55 -3.54
C ALA A 733 3.68 -10.37 -2.24
N ALA A 734 3.30 -11.64 -2.37
CA ALA A 734 3.20 -12.55 -1.24
C ALA A 734 3.69 -13.95 -1.59
N THR A 735 4.20 -14.67 -0.60
CA THR A 735 4.57 -16.09 -0.75
C THR A 735 4.40 -16.83 0.57
N MET A 736 3.73 -17.97 0.51
CA MET A 736 3.76 -18.98 1.54
C MET A 736 4.76 -20.08 1.18
N PHE A 737 5.69 -20.38 2.07
CA PHE A 737 6.68 -21.45 1.92
C PHE A 737 6.88 -22.17 3.24
N SER A 738 7.59 -23.29 3.25
CA SER A 738 7.87 -24.04 4.47
C SER A 738 9.33 -24.35 4.66
N LEU A 739 9.69 -24.45 5.94
CA LEU A 739 10.97 -24.94 6.43
C LEU A 739 10.76 -26.30 7.09
N ARG A 740 11.68 -27.22 6.82
CA ARG A 740 11.86 -28.48 7.55
C ARG A 740 12.97 -28.26 8.56
N VAL A 741 12.68 -28.47 9.84
CA VAL A 741 13.72 -28.50 10.86
C VAL A 741 14.44 -29.84 10.80
N THR A 742 15.77 -29.83 10.89
CA THR A 742 16.57 -31.07 10.92
C THR A 742 16.14 -31.99 12.08
N GLN A 743 16.33 -33.29 11.89
CA GLN A 743 16.17 -34.29 12.95
C GLN A 743 17.42 -34.38 13.84
N ASP A 744 18.52 -33.77 13.41
CA ASP A 744 19.78 -33.77 14.16
C ASP A 744 19.69 -32.86 15.39
N SER A 745 19.21 -33.45 16.48
CA SER A 745 19.07 -32.81 17.80
C SER A 745 20.09 -33.34 18.82
N GLN A 746 21.01 -34.21 18.41
CA GLN A 746 21.86 -34.98 19.32
C GLN A 746 23.26 -34.34 19.46
N GLY A 747 23.49 -33.68 20.59
CA GLY A 747 24.80 -33.18 21.01
C GLY A 747 24.91 -31.64 21.02
N PRO A 748 25.77 -31.09 21.90
CA PRO A 748 25.96 -29.64 22.06
C PRO A 748 26.50 -28.92 20.80
N ASP A 749 27.08 -29.67 19.85
CA ASP A 749 27.65 -29.14 18.61
C ASP A 749 26.72 -29.24 17.38
N SER A 750 25.49 -29.75 17.53
CA SER A 750 24.54 -29.82 16.42
C SER A 750 24.23 -28.42 15.85
N THR A 751 23.98 -28.33 14.53
CA THR A 751 23.64 -27.05 13.89
C THR A 751 22.37 -26.44 14.47
N LEU A 752 21.40 -27.28 14.85
CA LEU A 752 20.16 -26.84 15.48
C LEU A 752 20.37 -26.30 16.89
N ALA A 753 21.17 -26.99 17.73
CA ALA A 753 21.48 -26.48 19.07
C ALA A 753 22.22 -25.15 19.02
N ARG A 754 23.17 -24.98 18.09
CA ARG A 754 23.86 -23.69 17.89
C ARG A 754 22.89 -22.57 17.50
N LEU A 755 21.95 -22.85 16.60
CA LEU A 755 20.92 -21.88 16.22
C LEU A 755 20.01 -21.51 17.40
N VAL A 756 19.50 -22.49 18.15
CA VAL A 756 18.63 -22.24 19.33
C VAL A 756 19.39 -21.45 20.40
N ASN A 757 20.62 -21.84 20.72
CA ASN A 757 21.46 -21.17 21.71
C ASN A 757 21.78 -19.72 21.30
N SER A 758 21.90 -19.43 20.00
CA SER A 758 22.16 -18.08 19.51
C SER A 758 21.00 -17.09 19.75
N LEU A 759 19.80 -17.59 20.03
CA LEU A 759 18.57 -16.81 20.19
C LEU A 759 17.95 -16.94 21.59
N VAL A 760 18.51 -17.75 22.49
CA VAL A 760 17.96 -18.00 23.83
C VAL A 760 17.86 -16.73 24.68
N ASP A 761 18.76 -15.78 24.47
CA ASP A 761 18.84 -14.53 25.22
C ASP A 761 17.91 -13.43 24.70
N LEU A 762 17.17 -13.70 23.61
CA LEU A 762 16.30 -12.72 22.95
C LEU A 762 15.22 -12.12 23.88
N PRO A 763 14.51 -12.91 24.72
CA PRO A 763 13.55 -12.35 25.66
C PRO A 763 14.20 -11.42 26.69
N THR A 764 15.36 -11.80 27.23
CA THR A 764 16.11 -10.98 28.20
C THR A 764 16.63 -9.69 27.55
N LEU A 765 17.09 -9.75 26.29
CA LEU A 765 17.54 -8.56 25.55
C LEU A 765 16.39 -7.56 25.31
N LEU A 766 15.15 -8.03 25.18
CA LEU A 766 13.98 -7.13 25.06
C LEU A 766 13.68 -6.37 26.35
N GLU A 767 14.03 -6.94 27.50
CA GLU A 767 13.84 -6.36 28.83
C GLU A 767 14.90 -5.31 29.19
N THR A 768 16.11 -5.40 28.62
CA THR A 768 17.19 -4.41 28.85
C THR A 768 16.98 -3.10 28.12
N ARG A 769 15.97 -3.01 27.23
CA ARG A 769 15.64 -1.78 26.52
C ARG A 769 15.12 -0.69 27.46
N THR A 770 15.35 0.55 27.07
CA THR A 770 14.94 1.74 27.83
C THR A 770 13.55 2.19 27.39
N LYS A 771 12.62 2.30 28.35
CA LYS A 771 11.30 2.90 28.12
C LYS A 771 11.44 4.41 27.96
N VAL A 772 10.80 4.97 26.93
CA VAL A 772 10.77 6.40 26.63
C VAL A 772 9.33 6.90 26.73
N ASP A 773 9.16 8.08 27.31
CA ASP A 773 7.87 8.75 27.43
C ASP A 773 7.26 9.08 26.05
N PRO A 774 5.93 8.91 25.85
CA PRO A 774 5.27 9.21 24.57
C PRO A 774 5.52 10.63 24.02
N GLN A 775 5.71 11.64 24.89
CA GLN A 775 6.01 13.00 24.46
C GLN A 775 7.43 13.09 23.85
N VAL A 776 8.41 12.44 24.46
CA VAL A 776 9.79 12.37 23.95
C VAL A 776 9.85 11.54 22.65
N PHE A 777 9.07 10.46 22.57
CA PHE A 777 8.89 9.71 21.33
C PHE A 777 8.33 10.60 20.21
N ALA A 778 7.26 11.36 20.48
CA ALA A 778 6.66 12.26 19.48
C ALA A 778 7.65 13.33 18.99
N GLN A 779 8.45 13.91 19.91
CA GLN A 779 9.53 14.84 19.55
C GLN A 779 10.62 14.19 18.70
N THR A 780 10.99 12.94 19.00
CA THR A 780 11.98 12.19 18.21
C THR A 780 11.48 11.91 16.80
N MET A 781 10.20 11.56 16.64
CA MET A 781 9.58 11.36 15.33
C MET A 781 9.50 12.67 14.53
N GLN A 782 9.22 13.79 15.19
CA GLN A 782 9.25 15.12 14.56
C GLN A 782 10.67 15.49 14.12
N LEU A 783 11.69 15.28 14.97
CA LEU A 783 13.08 15.52 14.60
C LEU A 783 13.49 14.69 13.38
N ARG A 784 13.04 13.43 13.30
CA ARG A 784 13.29 12.57 12.13
C ARG A 784 12.68 13.13 10.86
N GLU A 785 11.43 13.61 10.93
CA GLU A 785 10.75 14.26 9.80
C GLU A 785 11.51 15.51 9.33
N GLU A 786 11.97 16.35 10.26
CA GLU A 786 12.73 17.58 9.97
C GLU A 786 14.14 17.31 9.40
N THR A 787 14.72 16.16 9.67
CA THR A 787 16.12 15.84 9.33
C THR A 787 16.28 14.87 8.17
N HIS A 788 15.18 14.27 7.70
CA HIS A 788 15.19 13.21 6.68
C HIS A 788 15.97 13.58 5.40
N HIS A 789 15.85 14.82 4.91
CA HIS A 789 16.54 15.34 3.71
C HIS A 789 17.63 16.37 4.03
N LYS A 790 18.06 16.48 5.29
CA LYS A 790 18.98 17.55 5.70
C LYS A 790 20.43 17.16 5.46
N ALA A 791 21.13 18.01 4.70
CA ALA A 791 22.57 17.97 4.50
C ALA A 791 23.13 19.42 4.47
N PRO A 792 24.24 19.72 5.16
CA PRO A 792 24.95 18.86 6.11
C PRO A 792 24.18 18.70 7.42
N TYR A 793 24.39 17.57 8.12
CA TYR A 793 23.73 17.27 9.38
C TYR A 793 24.58 16.38 10.29
N THR A 794 24.60 16.70 11.59
CA THR A 794 25.18 15.87 12.63
C THR A 794 24.07 15.43 13.59
N PRO A 795 23.81 14.11 13.72
CA PRO A 795 22.83 13.58 14.66
C PRO A 795 23.07 14.04 16.11
N LYS A 796 21.98 14.36 16.80
CA LYS A 796 21.96 14.91 18.17
C LYS A 796 21.66 13.86 19.24
N GLY A 797 21.09 12.72 18.88
CA GLY A 797 20.75 11.64 19.80
C GLY A 797 21.96 11.13 20.60
N SER A 798 21.70 10.66 21.83
CA SER A 798 22.74 10.10 22.69
C SER A 798 23.24 8.76 22.15
N VAL A 799 24.56 8.61 22.10
CA VAL A 799 25.24 7.37 21.72
C VAL A 799 25.22 6.36 22.88
N GLU A 800 25.18 6.83 24.12
CA GLU A 800 25.23 5.99 25.34
C GLU A 800 24.01 5.08 25.50
N LEU A 801 22.90 5.45 24.86
CA LEU A 801 21.65 4.66 24.90
C LEU A 801 21.70 3.46 23.96
N LEU A 802 22.63 3.43 23.00
CA LEU A 802 22.74 2.35 22.02
C LEU A 802 23.29 1.08 22.68
N PHE A 803 22.90 -0.08 22.16
CA PHE A 803 23.51 -1.31 22.62
C PHE A 803 25.01 -1.33 22.28
N PRO A 804 25.87 -1.96 23.10
CA PRO A 804 27.27 -2.16 22.75
C PRO A 804 27.42 -2.88 21.40
N GLY A 805 28.39 -2.45 20.59
CA GLY A 805 28.63 -2.99 19.24
C GLY A 805 27.70 -2.46 18.14
N THR A 806 26.80 -1.52 18.44
CA THR A 806 25.87 -0.91 17.47
C THR A 806 26.56 0.08 16.56
N TRP A 807 26.35 -0.03 15.25
CA TRP A 807 26.71 1.02 14.30
C TRP A 807 25.69 2.15 14.32
N TYR A 808 26.17 3.39 14.28
CA TYR A 808 25.33 4.58 14.28
C TYR A 808 25.84 5.62 13.30
N LEU A 809 24.91 6.46 12.84
CA LEU A 809 25.17 7.60 11.96
C LEU A 809 25.95 8.66 12.73
N ASN A 810 27.15 8.97 12.25
CA ASN A 810 28.02 9.96 12.85
C ASN A 810 27.81 11.34 12.21
N HIS A 811 27.78 11.40 10.89
CA HIS A 811 27.66 12.66 10.15
C HIS A 811 27.15 12.43 8.72
N VAL A 812 26.36 13.39 8.22
CA VAL A 812 25.95 13.54 6.82
C VAL A 812 26.55 14.83 6.29
N ASP A 813 27.41 14.77 5.28
CA ASP A 813 28.06 15.96 4.74
C ASP A 813 27.20 16.71 3.70
N GLU A 814 27.72 17.81 3.16
CA GLU A 814 27.03 18.64 2.16
C GLU A 814 26.68 17.89 0.87
N MET A 815 27.40 16.80 0.57
CA MET A 815 27.17 15.93 -0.58
C MET A 815 26.27 14.72 -0.25
N HIS A 816 25.60 14.74 0.91
CA HIS A 816 24.75 13.66 1.42
C HIS A 816 25.49 12.34 1.69
N ARG A 817 26.83 12.37 1.77
CA ARG A 817 27.62 11.17 2.11
C ARG A 817 27.51 10.93 3.61
N ARG A 818 27.18 9.69 3.98
CA ARG A 818 26.94 9.26 5.36
C ARG A 818 28.17 8.55 5.91
N SER A 819 28.60 8.93 7.11
CA SER A 819 29.67 8.25 7.85
C SER A 819 29.10 7.52 9.06
N TYR A 820 29.61 6.32 9.33
CA TYR A 820 29.15 5.46 10.40
C TYR A 820 30.29 5.13 11.35
N ILE A 821 29.98 5.06 12.65
CA ILE A 821 30.92 4.66 13.71
C ILE A 821 30.27 3.54 14.51
N ARG A 822 31.08 2.64 15.04
CA ARG A 822 30.62 1.55 15.89
C ARG A 822 30.78 1.89 17.37
N HIS A 823 29.71 1.69 18.14
CA HIS A 823 29.74 1.81 19.59
C HIS A 823 30.62 0.69 20.19
N PRO A 824 31.61 1.01 21.04
CA PRO A 824 32.51 0.01 21.60
C PRO A 824 31.77 -0.97 22.53
N TYR A 825 32.32 -2.18 22.68
CA TYR A 825 31.94 -3.10 23.75
C TYR A 825 32.56 -2.62 25.06
N THR A 826 31.77 -2.13 26.01
CA THR A 826 32.29 -1.78 27.35
C THR A 826 32.60 -3.05 28.14
N THR A 827 33.88 -3.35 28.35
CA THR A 827 34.31 -4.44 29.25
C THR A 827 34.06 -4.04 30.70
N PRO A 828 33.30 -4.81 31.51
CA PRO A 828 33.19 -4.54 32.93
C PRO A 828 34.47 -4.99 33.62
N GLY A 829 35.33 -4.03 34.00
CA GLY A 829 36.52 -4.28 34.82
C GLY A 829 37.83 -3.83 34.17
N THR A 830 38.00 -2.53 33.93
CA THR A 830 39.32 -1.88 33.95
C THR A 830 39.10 -0.41 34.27
N ALA A 831 38.86 -0.13 35.55
CA ALA A 831 39.31 1.14 36.10
C ALA A 831 40.84 1.07 36.15
N ALA A 832 41.52 1.64 35.16
CA ALA A 832 42.93 2.00 35.27
C ALA A 832 43.27 3.10 34.26
N THR A 833 43.60 4.26 34.82
CA THR A 833 44.58 5.23 34.29
C THR A 833 45.50 4.67 33.20
N SER A 834 45.39 5.20 31.98
CA SER A 834 46.57 5.37 31.13
C SER A 834 46.35 6.50 30.13
N THR A 835 47.41 7.28 30.01
CA THR A 835 47.55 8.56 29.36
C THR A 835 47.49 8.43 27.83
N THR A 836 46.85 9.41 27.20
CA THR A 836 46.92 9.80 25.78
C THR A 836 48.04 9.19 24.94
N SER A 837 47.66 8.51 23.86
CA SER A 837 48.41 8.43 22.61
C SER A 837 47.41 8.47 21.46
N ALA A 838 47.07 9.69 21.04
CA ALA A 838 46.19 9.95 19.91
C ALA A 838 46.96 9.75 18.59
N THR A 839 46.56 8.77 17.79
CA THR A 839 46.96 8.70 16.37
C THR A 839 45.91 9.47 15.58
N ILE A 840 46.19 10.75 15.33
CA ILE A 840 45.43 11.64 14.46
C ILE A 840 45.73 11.25 13.01
N VAL A 841 44.72 10.77 12.28
CA VAL A 841 44.75 10.78 10.81
C VAL A 841 44.59 12.23 10.38
N LYS A 842 45.66 12.80 9.80
CA LYS A 842 45.73 14.19 9.35
C LYS A 842 44.92 14.40 8.07
N ASP A 843 44.15 15.48 8.09
CA ASP A 843 43.58 16.17 6.94
C ASP A 843 44.61 16.44 5.84
N ILE A 844 44.19 16.28 4.58
CA ILE A 844 44.86 16.81 3.39
C ILE A 844 44.14 18.12 3.02
N PRO A 845 44.77 19.30 3.12
CA PRO A 845 44.18 20.53 2.61
C PRO A 845 44.56 20.76 1.14
N SER A 846 43.55 21.14 0.37
CA SER A 846 43.67 21.75 -0.96
C SER A 846 44.39 23.10 -0.87
N GLN A 847 45.50 23.27 -1.62
CA GLN A 847 45.92 24.50 -2.30
C GLN A 847 47.35 24.32 -2.85
N LEU A 848 47.54 24.51 -4.16
CA LEU A 848 48.84 24.83 -4.75
C LEU A 848 48.62 25.83 -5.90
N PRO A 849 49.34 26.97 -5.91
CA PRO A 849 49.29 27.96 -6.97
C PRO A 849 50.31 27.70 -8.08
N SER A 850 50.16 28.53 -9.11
CA SER A 850 50.82 28.65 -10.41
C SER A 850 52.35 28.64 -10.48
N ASP A 851 52.80 28.28 -11.70
CA ASP A 851 54.09 28.56 -12.36
C ASP A 851 55.33 27.75 -11.95
N ARG A 852 55.75 26.86 -12.86
CA ARG A 852 56.83 27.18 -13.82
C ARG A 852 57.04 26.10 -14.88
N GLN A 853 57.12 26.56 -16.12
CA GLN A 853 57.61 25.86 -17.30
C GLN A 853 59.09 25.44 -17.18
N ALA A 854 59.44 24.46 -18.03
CA ALA A 854 60.75 24.18 -18.61
C ALA A 854 61.76 23.48 -17.67
N ARG A 855 62.60 22.54 -18.09
CA ARG A 855 62.84 21.71 -19.28
C ARG A 855 64.03 20.83 -18.87
N GLU A 856 64.16 19.68 -19.53
CA GLU A 856 65.45 19.04 -19.87
C GLU A 856 66.32 18.36 -18.79
N GLN A 857 66.60 17.08 -19.10
CA GLN A 857 67.89 16.38 -18.99
C GLN A 857 68.44 16.08 -17.58
N LEU A 858 68.32 14.81 -17.16
CA LEU A 858 69.40 13.80 -17.23
C LEU A 858 68.89 12.42 -16.79
#